data_AF-A0A815N200-F1
#
_entry.id   AF-A0A815N200-F1
#
_cell.length_a   1.000
_cell.length_b   1.000
_cell.length_c   1.000
_cell.angle_alpha   90.00
_cell.angle_beta   90.00
_cell.angle_gamma   90.00
#
_symmetry.space_group_name_H-M   'P 1'
#
loop_
_entity.id
_entity.type
_entity.pdbx_description
1 polymer ?
#
loop_
_entity_poly.entity_id
_entity_poly.type
_entity_poly.pdbx_seq_one_letter_code
_entity_poly.pdbx_strand_id
1 'polypeptide(L)'
;IGFKSVFMISHRPEIHSGPYHFCFDTVNGTEQMGYIRPIWLEEYDEILPSTDEWTTCIRLPIKQEKQGDRSRNFDDIHARLLLFLNRLRQIEIVRQQGINETNNRIFTRIDHANGQIIELQERTKTSEKITKNFWFVLKKVIQVPAELKAKLSDIKCDVESTTIAIAYPLNAIYESSSFQILSTQPLFAYLPLRSYGFRFILQADFEIPATRQEILRDNVWNEWLKTEMIQLVPLAYEQFQHLPELLTSSSLDFEQHTHLLTSIQTLKYFLKLIPARNEIDPYFNTFIDKSVQLLMGIIQFPVIREDKNGIIEWISPTKCILVRDPFIRQIFSQDLLLSHFNSYYLDEQIIMECDETILIRLGCRRLDFSDILRLIRTLYTQNEQEHSTKTTSIEQIAQWFLCIDYSLQQEREKPGFNIDHNDGTEMTTMAELKKMKIIPLRQQTRLVSVEEFDQRAILFPFDKTTPYAKHLKIVLEDLPTIDERLLEFIENKYPRRLDSIKRLLRDLGVSDSRNIRKIYSNHILPVISDDTQWSTKSDSVLIAYLICIYKELYYPQPDLFLNEIDKLKSKLIIKIREGKFVRTNSNGANIVHLTSLYGCERSLDSLTLSMDQFTFISDDYYNQYRTELFYQDTERKKFVRFLNELDLHDFFLVNMTDNPFINVEQLAGTQWAYEIKTLTPLLYEPFIVKDYRCDEFDTLVSSKDNNDVTRYTQILLYLDRWCQSMSAFYVASVIRARGRHVTTLAPVKGIESSFCLSLRKHSWIPVAGGQLFKPTDVYFLPLKNPFCRYVPHLDRSKISLTDTNFVNLLGFKQEITRKTIFELLMKWSCNLDNDSLWKLVNMTSNLIPCTIPTTSRQSCRDIIDNIRCVYIFLASDNDSCALLTRFRLWPLVFIPRTSETGDFLFINEVFWKDSESLLTMNDGTNLESAQNTSLESYYGSDANLQQFFINILHVKLEPILDDYLPLLSNAADKKHDYIWKCIEVITRLAFTQNKQTLVKDKCIDWAFIPCLGDKNKLVKYTDRPYYPHDMIIADLFADTLSIIKLSEVWQKVFSGRWPY
;
A
#
# COMPACT_ATOMS: atom_id res chain seq x y z
N ILE A 1 86.60 19.73 27.67
CA ILE A 1 85.60 19.11 28.58
C ILE A 1 85.86 17.61 28.74
N GLY A 2 86.09 16.87 27.64
CA GLY A 2 86.37 15.41 27.64
C GLY A 2 87.38 14.91 28.67
N PHE A 3 88.69 15.11 28.49
CA PHE A 3 89.71 14.62 29.44
C PHE A 3 89.61 15.28 30.83
N LYS A 4 89.16 16.55 30.91
CA LYS A 4 88.97 17.26 32.19
C LYS A 4 88.00 16.54 33.15
N SER A 5 87.07 15.73 32.62
CA SER A 5 86.16 14.92 33.44
C SER A 5 86.88 13.89 34.32
N VAL A 6 88.09 13.45 33.94
CA VAL A 6 88.90 12.50 34.72
C VAL A 6 89.23 13.06 36.11
N PHE A 7 89.39 14.39 36.25
CA PHE A 7 89.65 15.03 37.54
C PHE A 7 88.48 14.96 38.52
N MET A 8 87.27 14.58 38.05
CA MET A 8 86.16 14.26 38.94
C MET A 8 86.39 12.99 39.75
N ILE A 9 87.19 12.05 39.21
CA ILE A 9 87.39 10.70 39.78
C ILE A 9 88.81 10.42 40.24
N SER A 10 89.81 11.16 39.74
CA SER A 10 91.20 11.04 40.15
C SER A 10 91.80 12.42 40.44
N HIS A 11 92.61 12.52 41.49
CA HIS A 11 93.42 13.72 41.74
C HIS A 11 94.70 13.76 40.93
N ARG A 12 95.15 12.59 40.46
CA ARG A 12 96.46 12.38 39.84
C ARG A 12 96.39 11.34 38.71
N PRO A 13 95.68 11.61 37.60
CA PRO A 13 95.73 10.73 36.44
C PRO A 13 97.14 10.69 35.84
N GLU A 14 97.60 9.49 35.51
CA GLU A 14 98.92 9.22 34.91
C GLU A 14 98.72 8.66 33.51
N ILE A 15 99.54 9.10 32.57
CA ILE A 15 99.50 8.70 31.15
C ILE A 15 100.87 8.17 30.77
N HIS A 16 100.88 6.96 30.24
CA HIS A 16 102.07 6.27 29.73
C HIS A 16 101.80 5.90 28.26
N SER A 17 102.58 6.41 27.32
CA SER A 17 102.39 6.18 25.89
C SER A 17 103.73 6.11 25.20
N GLY A 18 104.18 4.90 24.86
CA GLY A 18 105.55 4.66 24.38
C GLY A 18 106.58 5.28 25.34
N PRO A 19 107.45 6.20 24.89
CA PRO A 19 108.47 6.84 25.75
C PRO A 19 107.92 7.97 26.64
N TYR A 20 106.65 8.34 26.51
CA TYR A 20 106.08 9.49 27.22
C TYR A 20 105.38 9.05 28.50
N HIS A 21 105.90 9.49 29.66
CA HIS A 21 105.33 9.21 30.98
C HIS A 21 105.15 10.51 31.77
N PHE A 22 103.89 10.87 32.03
CA PHE A 22 103.57 12.09 32.78
C PHE A 22 102.26 11.95 33.55
N CYS A 23 102.10 12.73 34.61
CA CYS A 23 100.87 12.80 35.38
C CYS A 23 100.35 14.23 35.48
N PHE A 24 99.11 14.37 35.95
CA PHE A 24 98.52 15.67 36.28
C PHE A 24 98.13 15.68 37.75
N ASP A 25 98.82 16.42 38.61
CA ASP A 25 98.51 16.46 40.05
C ASP A 25 97.68 17.69 40.41
N THR A 26 96.50 17.47 41.01
CA THR A 26 95.60 18.55 41.48
C THR A 26 95.77 18.89 42.96
N VAL A 27 96.53 18.10 43.72
CA VAL A 27 96.68 18.23 45.17
C VAL A 27 98.08 18.68 45.56
N ASN A 28 99.12 18.09 44.94
CA ASN A 28 100.53 18.32 45.29
C ASN A 28 101.33 19.08 44.21
N GLY A 29 100.66 19.60 43.18
CA GLY A 29 101.31 20.43 42.16
C GLY A 29 101.94 21.68 42.79
N THR A 30 103.20 21.96 42.48
CA THR A 30 104.01 23.03 43.07
C THR A 30 103.56 24.47 42.72
N GLU A 31 102.43 24.65 42.04
CA GLU A 31 101.92 25.96 41.62
C GLU A 31 100.43 26.13 41.98
N GLN A 32 100.14 26.94 43.00
CA GLN A 32 98.81 27.31 43.50
C GLN A 32 98.02 28.27 42.56
N MET A 33 98.15 28.13 41.24
CA MET A 33 97.65 29.12 40.26
C MET A 33 96.59 28.55 39.32
N GLY A 34 95.65 27.72 39.79
CA GLY A 34 94.40 27.40 39.07
C GLY A 34 94.52 26.71 37.69
N TYR A 35 95.72 26.33 37.24
CA TYR A 35 95.98 25.65 35.96
C TYR A 35 96.68 24.30 36.20
N ILE A 36 96.15 23.24 35.60
CA ILE A 36 96.71 21.89 35.68
C ILE A 36 97.69 21.70 34.51
N ARG A 37 98.98 21.45 34.81
CA ARG A 37 100.05 21.20 33.82
C ARG A 37 100.54 19.75 33.91
N PRO A 38 101.03 19.15 32.81
CA PRO A 38 101.63 17.82 32.85
C PRO A 38 102.95 17.85 33.61
N ILE A 39 103.18 16.87 34.47
CA ILE A 39 104.40 16.67 35.26
C ILE A 39 105.05 15.38 34.75
N TRP A 40 106.29 15.47 34.26
CA TRP A 40 107.03 14.29 33.79
C TRP A 40 107.35 13.34 34.95
N LEU A 41 107.21 12.04 34.70
CA LEU A 41 107.56 10.99 35.65
C LEU A 41 108.92 10.40 35.25
N GLU A 42 109.95 10.62 36.06
CA GLU A 42 111.29 10.05 35.86
C GLU A 42 111.35 8.56 36.21
N GLU A 43 110.57 8.16 37.22
CA GLU A 43 110.37 6.76 37.66
C GLU A 43 108.86 6.49 37.79
N TYR A 44 108.41 5.31 37.34
CA TYR A 44 107.02 4.87 37.46
C TYR A 44 106.95 3.49 38.13
N ASP A 45 105.84 3.23 38.83
CA ASP A 45 105.64 1.98 39.59
C ASP A 45 105.80 0.73 38.70
N GLU A 46 106.51 -0.30 39.19
CA GLU A 46 106.71 -1.61 38.54
C GLU A 46 105.41 -2.43 38.35
N ILE A 47 104.26 -1.94 38.84
CA ILE A 47 102.95 -2.61 38.80
C ILE A 47 102.20 -2.34 37.47
N LEU A 48 102.79 -1.58 36.55
CA LEU A 48 102.21 -1.44 35.21
C LEU A 48 102.23 -2.80 34.47
N PRO A 49 101.21 -3.09 33.64
CA PRO A 49 101.26 -4.25 32.74
C PRO A 49 102.52 -4.18 31.87
N SER A 50 103.03 -5.33 31.41
CA SER A 50 104.26 -5.37 30.60
C SER A 50 104.19 -4.37 29.43
N THR A 51 105.27 -3.65 29.16
CA THR A 51 105.32 -2.61 28.10
C THR A 51 105.02 -3.18 26.71
N ASP A 52 105.15 -4.49 26.52
CA ASP A 52 104.83 -5.18 25.27
C ASP A 52 103.32 -5.41 25.04
N GLU A 53 102.48 -5.17 26.06
CA GLU A 53 101.04 -5.50 26.06
C GLU A 53 100.13 -4.30 25.73
N TRP A 54 100.66 -3.07 25.68
CA TRP A 54 99.86 -1.87 25.45
C TRP A 54 100.60 -0.77 24.67
N THR A 55 99.85 0.01 23.89
CA THR A 55 100.38 1.20 23.18
C THR A 55 100.23 2.48 24.00
N THR A 56 99.18 2.57 24.83
CA THR A 56 98.95 3.68 25.76
C THR A 56 98.21 3.15 26.98
N CYS A 57 98.74 3.40 28.17
CA CYS A 57 98.15 3.08 29.46
C CYS A 57 97.76 4.38 30.18
N ILE A 58 96.52 4.45 30.65
CA ILE A 58 96.03 5.57 31.47
C ILE A 58 95.72 5.01 32.86
N ARG A 59 96.53 5.38 33.85
CA ARG A 59 96.34 4.97 35.24
C ARG A 59 95.55 6.05 35.96
N LEU A 60 94.45 5.63 36.60
CA LEU A 60 93.51 6.53 37.28
C LEU A 60 93.40 6.16 38.77
N PRO A 61 94.27 6.69 39.64
CA PRO A 61 94.11 6.54 41.09
C PRO A 61 92.79 7.16 41.55
N ILE A 62 91.84 6.35 42.00
CA ILE A 62 90.48 6.79 42.34
C ILE A 62 90.47 7.50 43.71
N LYS A 63 89.81 8.68 43.78
CA LYS A 63 89.60 9.41 45.05
C LYS A 63 88.88 8.54 46.08
N GLN A 64 89.35 8.55 47.34
CA GLN A 64 88.79 7.74 48.42
C GLN A 64 87.28 7.95 48.60
N GLU A 65 86.81 9.21 48.51
CA GLU A 65 85.39 9.59 48.57
C GLU A 65 84.51 9.02 47.44
N LYS A 66 85.13 8.59 46.32
CA LYS A 66 84.45 8.09 45.12
C LYS A 66 84.59 6.58 44.92
N GLN A 67 85.23 5.86 45.85
CA GLN A 67 85.45 4.42 45.73
C GLN A 67 84.14 3.58 45.81
N GLY A 68 83.09 4.06 46.50
CA GLY A 68 81.82 3.34 46.64
C GLY A 68 80.72 3.64 45.61
N ASP A 69 80.71 4.84 45.02
CA ASP A 69 79.51 5.40 44.36
C ASP A 69 79.56 5.40 42.81
N ARG A 70 80.72 5.10 42.19
CA ARG A 70 80.92 5.21 40.72
C ARG A 70 81.66 4.04 40.07
N SER A 71 81.75 2.89 40.75
CA SER A 71 82.17 1.63 40.14
C SER A 71 81.28 1.18 38.96
N ARG A 72 80.11 1.80 38.78
CA ARG A 72 79.16 1.53 37.68
C ARG A 72 79.44 2.32 36.38
N ASN A 73 80.16 3.45 36.42
CA ASN A 73 80.32 4.33 35.24
C ASN A 73 81.23 3.73 34.14
N PHE A 74 82.14 2.82 34.49
CA PHE A 74 82.95 2.09 33.51
C PHE A 74 82.22 0.86 32.95
N ASP A 75 81.08 0.51 33.52
CA ASP A 75 80.27 -0.62 33.04
C ASP A 75 79.52 -0.23 31.75
N ASP A 76 79.18 1.06 31.59
CA ASP A 76 78.57 1.68 30.40
C ASP A 76 79.49 1.71 29.15
N ILE A 77 80.77 1.34 29.30
CA ILE A 77 81.69 1.22 28.17
C ILE A 77 81.39 -0.08 27.42
N HIS A 78 81.25 0.03 26.09
CA HIS A 78 80.91 -1.08 25.21
C HIS A 78 81.88 -1.19 24.04
N ALA A 79 82.03 -2.40 23.48
CA ALA A 79 82.88 -2.65 22.32
C ALA A 79 82.52 -1.79 21.09
N ARG A 80 81.26 -1.31 20.99
CA ARG A 80 80.76 -0.45 19.91
C ARG A 80 81.54 0.86 19.74
N LEU A 81 82.26 1.32 20.78
CA LEU A 81 83.15 2.48 20.68
C LEU A 81 84.23 2.29 19.60
N LEU A 82 84.67 1.05 19.34
CA LEU A 82 85.72 0.75 18.38
C LEU A 82 85.23 0.77 16.92
N LEU A 83 83.91 0.76 16.68
CA LEU A 83 83.31 0.47 15.36
C LEU A 83 83.78 1.40 14.24
N PHE A 84 83.96 2.70 14.53
CA PHE A 84 84.36 3.71 13.54
C PHE A 84 85.69 4.40 13.84
N LEU A 85 86.47 3.89 14.81
CA LEU A 85 87.80 4.41 15.07
C LEU A 85 88.79 3.91 14.03
N ASN A 86 89.73 4.77 13.61
CA ASN A 86 90.65 4.43 12.52
C ASN A 86 91.82 3.55 12.96
N ARG A 87 92.35 3.78 14.17
CA ARG A 87 93.58 3.15 14.66
C ARG A 87 93.39 2.28 15.90
N LEU A 88 92.47 2.64 16.78
CA LEU A 88 92.26 1.90 18.04
C LEU A 88 91.55 0.58 17.74
N ARG A 89 92.21 -0.54 18.02
CA ARG A 89 91.69 -1.89 17.78
C ARG A 89 91.31 -2.63 19.05
N GLN A 90 91.87 -2.26 20.19
CA GLN A 90 91.61 -2.91 21.46
C GLN A 90 91.58 -1.88 22.59
N ILE A 91 90.64 -2.06 23.53
CA ILE A 91 90.58 -1.33 24.80
C ILE A 91 90.52 -2.39 25.91
N GLU A 92 91.47 -2.34 26.84
CA GLU A 92 91.43 -3.13 28.06
C GLU A 92 91.19 -2.23 29.26
N ILE A 93 90.19 -2.58 30.07
CA ILE A 93 89.88 -1.93 31.33
C ILE A 93 90.24 -2.90 32.44
N VAL A 94 91.27 -2.57 33.22
CA VAL A 94 91.73 -3.34 34.37
C VAL A 94 91.25 -2.64 35.64
N ARG A 95 90.42 -3.30 36.45
CA ARG A 95 89.97 -2.78 37.75
C ARG A 95 90.59 -3.61 38.87
N GLN A 96 91.44 -3.00 39.67
CA GLN A 96 92.05 -3.62 40.85
C GLN A 96 91.14 -3.44 42.07
N GLN A 97 90.59 -4.54 42.59
CA GLN A 97 89.78 -4.60 43.82
C GLN A 97 90.60 -5.31 44.89
N GLY A 98 91.43 -4.56 45.64
CA GLY A 98 92.31 -5.15 46.66
C GLY A 98 93.55 -5.85 46.09
N ILE A 99 94.23 -6.64 46.93
CA ILE A 99 95.58 -7.17 46.64
C ILE A 99 95.54 -8.29 45.57
N ASN A 100 94.42 -9.03 45.43
CA ASN A 100 94.34 -10.23 44.57
C ASN A 100 93.12 -10.34 43.64
N GLU A 101 92.17 -9.39 43.61
CA GLU A 101 91.01 -9.46 42.71
C GLU A 101 91.10 -8.40 41.61
N THR A 102 91.11 -8.84 40.34
CA THR A 102 91.11 -7.95 39.17
C THR A 102 89.94 -8.28 38.25
N ASN A 103 89.04 -7.32 38.02
CA ASN A 103 88.00 -7.45 37.01
C ASN A 103 88.49 -6.77 35.72
N ASN A 104 88.84 -7.58 34.72
CA ASN A 104 89.30 -7.09 33.42
C ASN A 104 88.21 -7.25 32.37
N ARG A 105 87.93 -6.17 31.64
CA ARG A 105 87.09 -6.16 30.43
C ARG A 105 87.96 -5.81 29.22
N ILE A 106 87.95 -6.67 28.21
CA ILE A 106 88.71 -6.46 26.97
C ILE A 106 87.71 -6.34 25.83
N PHE A 107 87.81 -5.24 25.09
CA PHE A 107 87.07 -4.99 23.87
C PHE A 107 88.03 -5.04 22.69
N THR A 108 87.75 -5.86 21.68
CA THR A 108 88.61 -6.01 20.50
C THR A 108 87.77 -5.84 19.22
N ARG A 109 88.33 -5.16 18.23
CA ARG A 109 87.76 -5.00 16.89
C ARG A 109 88.60 -5.75 15.86
N ILE A 110 87.93 -6.57 15.07
CA ILE A 110 88.51 -7.31 13.95
C ILE A 110 87.76 -6.92 12.68
N ASP A 111 88.49 -6.51 11.65
CA ASP A 111 87.94 -6.11 10.36
C ASP A 111 88.06 -7.30 9.39
N HIS A 112 86.92 -7.81 8.91
CA HIS A 112 86.80 -8.89 7.93
C HIS A 112 86.33 -8.34 6.57
N ALA A 113 86.53 -9.10 5.50
CA ALA A 113 86.08 -8.75 4.13
C ALA A 113 86.41 -7.29 3.75
N ASN A 114 87.70 -6.91 3.84
CA ASN A 114 88.18 -5.54 3.58
C ASN A 114 87.48 -4.43 4.41
N GLY A 115 86.99 -4.77 5.60
CA GLY A 115 86.34 -3.84 6.52
C GLY A 115 84.85 -3.62 6.28
N GLN A 116 84.21 -4.45 5.44
CA GLN A 116 82.75 -4.48 5.26
C GLN A 116 82.04 -5.24 6.39
N ILE A 117 82.70 -6.21 7.02
CA ILE A 117 82.19 -6.93 8.17
C ILE A 117 83.11 -6.62 9.36
N ILE A 118 82.57 -6.07 10.42
CA ILE A 118 83.31 -5.75 11.64
C ILE A 118 82.84 -6.65 12.76
N GLU A 119 83.77 -7.41 13.34
CA GLU A 119 83.56 -8.21 14.54
C GLU A 119 84.05 -7.42 15.76
N LEU A 120 83.16 -7.23 16.72
CA LEU A 120 83.42 -6.63 18.01
C LEU A 120 83.32 -7.71 19.09
N GLN A 121 84.44 -8.01 19.73
CA GLN A 121 84.52 -8.98 20.81
C GLN A 121 84.55 -8.28 22.16
N GLU A 122 83.77 -8.78 23.12
CA GLU A 122 83.84 -8.39 24.52
C GLU A 122 84.12 -9.62 25.38
N ARG A 123 85.20 -9.53 26.16
CA ARG A 123 85.71 -10.59 27.05
C ARG A 123 85.80 -10.07 28.48
N THR A 124 85.28 -10.83 29.44
CA THR A 124 85.46 -10.55 30.87
C THR A 124 86.25 -11.68 31.51
N LYS A 125 87.29 -11.40 32.31
CA LYS A 125 88.12 -12.47 32.93
C LYS A 125 87.32 -13.42 33.84
N THR A 126 86.15 -13.00 34.32
CA THR A 126 85.23 -13.81 35.16
C THR A 126 84.36 -14.78 34.36
N SER A 127 84.31 -14.68 33.02
CA SER A 127 83.54 -15.57 32.16
C SER A 127 84.41 -16.08 31.00
N GLU A 128 84.50 -17.40 30.83
CA GLU A 128 85.18 -18.00 29.67
C GLU A 128 84.46 -17.71 28.33
N LYS A 129 83.23 -17.16 28.38
CA LYS A 129 82.44 -16.85 27.19
C LYS A 129 82.83 -15.50 26.58
N ILE A 130 83.30 -15.53 25.35
CA ILE A 130 83.51 -14.34 24.51
C ILE A 130 82.18 -13.96 23.86
N THR A 131 81.70 -12.74 24.11
CA THR A 131 80.56 -12.20 23.36
C THR A 131 81.06 -11.59 22.05
N LYS A 132 80.53 -12.07 20.91
CA LYS A 132 80.90 -11.60 19.56
C LYS A 132 79.72 -10.83 18.96
N ASN A 133 79.96 -9.62 18.48
CA ASN A 133 78.97 -8.79 17.78
C ASN A 133 79.46 -8.42 16.39
N PHE A 134 78.73 -8.82 15.35
CA PHE A 134 79.04 -8.59 13.95
C PHE A 134 78.21 -7.44 13.39
N TRP A 135 78.85 -6.61 12.59
CA TRP A 135 78.28 -5.43 11.96
C TRP A 135 78.63 -5.40 10.48
N PHE A 136 77.63 -5.23 9.63
CA PHE A 136 77.85 -4.90 8.23
C PHE A 136 78.02 -3.38 8.11
N VAL A 137 79.18 -2.92 7.64
CA VAL A 137 79.55 -1.50 7.61
C VAL A 137 79.85 -1.07 6.18
N LEU A 138 79.04 -0.14 5.67
CA LEU A 138 79.26 0.52 4.39
C LEU A 138 79.80 1.93 4.65
N LYS A 139 80.96 2.23 4.05
CA LYS A 139 81.62 3.54 4.12
C LYS A 139 81.68 4.17 2.74
N LYS A 140 81.41 5.47 2.64
CA LYS A 140 81.55 6.26 1.42
C LYS A 140 82.29 7.55 1.75
N VAL A 141 83.32 7.85 0.97
CA VAL A 141 84.00 9.15 1.00
C VAL A 141 83.24 10.08 0.06
N ILE A 142 82.80 11.23 0.58
CA ILE A 142 82.07 12.25 -0.17
C ILE A 142 82.91 13.53 -0.25
N GLN A 143 82.85 14.18 -1.41
CA GLN A 143 83.54 15.43 -1.67
C GLN A 143 82.69 16.61 -1.21
N VAL A 144 83.31 17.58 -0.52
CA VAL A 144 82.60 18.75 0.01
C VAL A 144 82.37 19.76 -1.11
N PRO A 145 81.12 20.14 -1.43
CA PRO A 145 80.83 21.12 -2.48
C PRO A 145 81.45 22.49 -2.17
N ALA A 146 82.00 23.15 -3.20
CA ALA A 146 82.63 24.48 -3.05
C ALA A 146 81.66 25.55 -2.51
N GLU A 147 80.38 25.46 -2.89
CA GLU A 147 79.32 26.36 -2.42
C GLU A 147 79.02 26.21 -0.92
N LEU A 148 79.23 25.00 -0.37
CA LEU A 148 79.06 24.73 1.05
C LEU A 148 80.23 25.33 1.83
N LYS A 149 81.46 25.20 1.32
CA LYS A 149 82.68 25.76 1.96
C LYS A 149 82.56 27.27 2.22
N ALA A 150 81.92 28.01 1.31
CA ALA A 150 81.70 29.45 1.45
C ALA A 150 80.74 29.86 2.59
N LYS A 151 79.96 28.91 3.12
CA LYS A 151 78.95 29.12 4.18
C LYS A 151 79.36 28.53 5.53
N LEU A 152 80.52 27.88 5.61
CA LEU A 152 81.01 27.22 6.82
C LEU A 152 81.87 28.18 7.65
N SER A 153 81.97 27.91 8.96
CA SER A 153 82.89 28.60 9.85
C SER A 153 84.36 28.28 9.50
N ASP A 154 85.30 29.13 9.96
CA ASP A 154 86.75 29.03 9.68
C ASP A 154 87.39 27.66 10.03
N ILE A 155 86.71 26.79 10.78
CA ILE A 155 87.23 25.47 11.20
C ILE A 155 87.01 24.38 10.13
N LYS A 156 86.02 24.53 9.24
CA LYS A 156 85.67 23.51 8.23
C LYS A 156 85.87 23.96 6.78
N CYS A 157 86.36 25.18 6.54
CA CYS A 157 86.63 25.68 5.19
C CYS A 157 87.68 24.85 4.43
N ASP A 158 88.62 24.24 5.15
CA ASP A 158 89.75 23.49 4.57
C ASP A 158 89.46 21.99 4.36
N VAL A 159 88.26 21.51 4.70
CA VAL A 159 87.91 20.10 4.55
C VAL A 159 87.52 19.82 3.10
N GLU A 160 88.31 19.01 2.40
CA GLU A 160 88.04 18.64 0.99
C GLU A 160 87.08 17.46 0.85
N SER A 161 87.20 16.47 1.74
CA SER A 161 86.33 15.30 1.74
C SER A 161 86.05 14.83 3.16
N THR A 162 84.92 14.15 3.33
CA THR A 162 84.53 13.53 4.61
C THR A 162 83.97 12.13 4.38
N THR A 163 84.00 11.30 5.41
CA THR A 163 83.52 9.91 5.33
C THR A 163 82.18 9.79 6.04
N ILE A 164 81.18 9.31 5.31
CA ILE A 164 79.90 8.89 5.86
C ILE A 164 79.83 7.37 5.89
N ALA A 165 79.15 6.81 6.89
CA ALA A 165 79.01 5.38 7.03
C ALA A 165 77.65 4.99 7.62
N ILE A 166 77.19 3.80 7.22
CA ILE A 166 76.03 3.14 7.79
C ILE A 166 76.47 1.75 8.26
N ALA A 167 76.06 1.38 9.48
CA ALA A 167 76.38 0.08 10.05
C ALA A 167 75.13 -0.64 10.55
N TYR A 168 74.92 -1.85 10.05
CA TYR A 168 73.77 -2.68 10.40
C TYR A 168 74.23 -3.83 11.31
N PRO A 169 73.54 -4.08 12.43
CA PRO A 169 73.86 -5.22 13.27
C PRO A 169 73.58 -6.51 12.48
N LEU A 170 74.38 -7.56 12.66
CA LEU A 170 74.13 -8.87 12.03
C LEU A 170 73.71 -9.94 13.04
N ASN A 171 74.03 -9.76 14.32
CA ASN A 171 73.66 -10.72 15.38
C ASN A 171 72.18 -11.06 15.43
N ALA A 172 71.32 -10.07 15.18
CA ALA A 172 69.87 -10.22 15.21
C ALA A 172 69.33 -11.17 14.11
N ILE A 173 70.13 -11.45 13.09
CA ILE A 173 69.80 -12.41 12.04
C ILE A 173 69.87 -13.85 12.59
N TYR A 174 70.70 -14.10 13.60
CA TYR A 174 71.04 -15.46 14.06
C TYR A 174 70.35 -15.85 15.38
N GLU A 175 70.04 -14.89 16.25
CA GLU A 175 69.53 -15.17 17.60
C GLU A 175 68.03 -15.47 17.66
N SER A 176 67.26 -15.31 16.57
CA SER A 176 65.80 -15.48 16.63
C SER A 176 65.17 -15.98 15.33
N SER A 177 64.39 -17.06 15.43
CA SER A 177 63.50 -17.57 14.37
C SER A 177 62.35 -16.61 14.03
N SER A 178 62.13 -15.61 14.88
CA SER A 178 61.28 -14.46 14.65
C SER A 178 62.11 -13.23 15.00
N PHE A 179 62.60 -12.49 14.01
CA PHE A 179 63.40 -11.27 14.22
C PHE A 179 62.69 -10.34 15.23
N GLN A 180 63.01 -10.46 16.51
CA GLN A 180 62.39 -9.70 17.58
C GLN A 180 62.72 -8.21 17.38
N ILE A 181 61.90 -7.33 17.96
CA ILE A 181 62.00 -5.87 17.81
C ILE A 181 63.47 -5.44 17.94
N LEU A 182 64.06 -5.01 16.82
CA LEU A 182 65.46 -4.60 16.78
C LEU A 182 65.63 -3.36 17.65
N SER A 183 66.56 -3.44 18.62
CA SER A 183 66.85 -2.31 19.51
C SER A 183 67.34 -1.10 18.71
N THR A 184 66.89 0.09 19.12
CA THR A 184 67.36 1.33 18.49
C THR A 184 68.85 1.53 18.75
N GLN A 185 69.55 2.06 17.76
CA GLN A 185 70.99 2.30 17.78
C GLN A 185 71.29 3.79 17.92
N PRO A 186 72.38 4.14 18.64
CA PRO A 186 72.80 5.53 18.75
C PRO A 186 73.34 6.06 17.42
N LEU A 187 73.17 7.36 17.20
CA LEU A 187 73.86 8.08 16.13
C LEU A 187 75.34 8.22 16.50
N PHE A 188 76.26 8.14 15.54
CA PHE A 188 77.69 8.30 15.81
C PHE A 188 78.24 9.58 15.18
N ALA A 189 79.16 10.20 15.93
CA ALA A 189 80.14 11.16 15.46
C ALA A 189 81.51 10.69 15.96
N TYR A 190 81.98 9.59 15.36
CA TYR A 190 83.10 8.70 15.77
C TYR A 190 82.87 7.96 17.08
N LEU A 191 82.23 8.61 18.05
CA LEU A 191 81.75 8.05 19.30
C LEU A 191 80.21 8.12 19.32
N PRO A 192 79.53 7.22 20.08
CA PRO A 192 78.08 7.20 20.17
C PRO A 192 77.53 8.48 20.82
N LEU A 193 76.44 8.99 20.24
CA LEU A 193 75.57 10.03 20.76
C LEU A 193 74.28 9.38 21.29
N ARG A 194 73.20 10.16 21.46
CA ARG A 194 71.87 9.61 21.75
C ARG A 194 71.29 8.82 20.57
N SER A 195 70.30 7.97 20.86
CA SER A 195 69.45 7.34 19.85
C SER A 195 68.44 8.34 19.27
N TYR A 196 68.16 8.20 17.97
CA TYR A 196 67.16 8.97 17.22
C TYR A 196 66.06 8.08 16.63
N GLY A 197 66.01 6.79 17.02
CA GLY A 197 65.00 5.83 16.55
C GLY A 197 65.44 4.91 15.41
N PHE A 198 66.68 5.05 14.91
CA PHE A 198 67.21 4.12 13.90
C PHE A 198 67.50 2.74 14.49
N ARG A 199 67.30 1.68 13.71
CA ARG A 199 67.69 0.29 14.08
C ARG A 199 69.06 -0.12 13.55
N PHE A 200 69.72 0.82 12.87
CA PHE A 200 71.09 0.75 12.36
C PHE A 200 71.84 2.02 12.80
N ILE A 201 73.16 1.97 12.75
CA ILE A 201 74.00 3.10 13.12
C ILE A 201 74.27 3.96 11.88
N LEU A 202 74.06 5.26 12.05
CA LEU A 202 74.52 6.28 11.13
C LEU A 202 75.76 6.96 11.71
N GLN A 203 76.82 7.09 10.90
CA GLN A 203 78.08 7.71 11.29
C GLN A 203 78.48 8.76 10.27
N ALA A 204 78.80 9.96 10.74
CA ALA A 204 79.40 11.01 9.95
C ALA A 204 80.17 11.98 10.85
N ASP A 205 80.94 12.89 10.24
CA ASP A 205 81.60 13.99 10.96
C ASP A 205 80.60 15.11 11.34
N PHE A 206 79.58 14.77 12.14
CA PHE A 206 78.56 15.73 12.58
C PHE A 206 79.16 16.79 13.51
N GLU A 207 78.72 18.03 13.33
CA GLU A 207 78.98 19.08 14.29
C GLU A 207 78.04 18.94 15.50
N ILE A 208 78.65 18.89 16.68
CA ILE A 208 77.98 18.62 17.96
C ILE A 208 78.35 19.71 18.99
N PRO A 209 77.44 20.05 19.93
CA PRO A 209 77.75 20.94 21.03
C PRO A 209 78.77 20.30 21.99
N ALA A 210 79.36 21.13 22.87
CA ALA A 210 80.42 20.71 23.78
C ALA A 210 80.01 19.60 24.77
N THR A 211 78.69 19.44 25.03
CA THR A 211 78.11 18.35 25.85
C THR A 211 78.14 16.98 25.15
N ARG A 212 78.26 16.95 23.81
CA ARG A 212 78.25 15.73 22.97
C ARG A 212 77.02 14.82 23.15
N GLN A 213 75.88 15.37 23.57
CA GLN A 213 74.66 14.58 23.79
C GLN A 213 73.75 14.49 22.55
N GLU A 214 73.72 15.53 21.72
CA GLU A 214 72.89 15.59 20.51
C GLU A 214 73.61 16.30 19.36
N ILE A 215 73.00 16.32 18.16
CA ILE A 215 73.51 17.07 17.01
C ILE A 215 72.96 18.49 17.01
N LEU A 216 73.70 19.42 16.42
CA LEU A 216 73.18 20.76 16.17
C LEU A 216 72.14 20.72 15.05
N ARG A 217 70.87 20.87 15.42
CA ARG A 217 69.73 21.09 14.50
C ARG A 217 69.90 22.50 13.93
N ASP A 218 69.67 22.71 12.64
CA ASP A 218 69.88 23.99 11.91
C ASP A 218 71.33 24.30 11.48
N ASN A 219 72.23 23.31 11.54
CA ASN A 219 73.55 23.44 10.95
C ASN A 219 73.58 22.98 9.48
N VAL A 220 74.03 23.87 8.58
CA VAL A 220 74.16 23.61 7.14
C VAL A 220 75.03 22.38 6.86
N TRP A 221 76.10 22.16 7.62
CA TRP A 221 76.96 20.97 7.50
C TRP A 221 76.21 19.67 7.80
N ASN A 222 75.47 19.64 8.92
CA ASN A 222 74.73 18.46 9.35
C ASN A 222 73.54 18.15 8.41
N GLU A 223 72.88 19.18 7.87
CA GLU A 223 71.81 19.02 6.87
C GLU A 223 72.35 18.47 5.53
N TRP A 224 73.52 18.94 5.09
CA TRP A 224 74.19 18.40 3.91
C TRP A 224 74.60 16.94 4.12
N LEU A 225 75.25 16.60 5.25
CA LEU A 225 75.60 15.23 5.61
C LEU A 225 74.36 14.32 5.63
N LYS A 226 73.26 14.76 6.26
CA LYS A 226 72.00 14.03 6.28
C LYS A 226 71.48 13.75 4.87
N THR A 227 71.61 14.72 3.96
CA THR A 227 71.18 14.57 2.56
C THR A 227 72.03 13.56 1.80
N GLU A 228 73.36 13.61 1.95
CA GLU A 228 74.27 12.65 1.30
C GLU A 228 74.13 11.23 1.86
N MET A 229 73.82 11.10 3.16
CA MET A 229 73.63 9.80 3.80
C MET A 229 72.41 9.04 3.27
N ILE A 230 71.41 9.72 2.67
CA ILE A 230 70.25 9.06 2.04
C ILE A 230 70.70 8.11 0.92
N GLN A 231 71.77 8.46 0.19
CA GLN A 231 72.32 7.63 -0.89
C GLN A 231 72.96 6.34 -0.38
N LEU A 232 73.30 6.25 0.91
CA LEU A 232 73.87 5.03 1.48
C LEU A 232 72.85 3.91 1.60
N VAL A 233 71.56 4.22 1.72
CA VAL A 233 70.51 3.20 1.94
C VAL A 233 70.31 2.33 0.69
N PRO A 234 70.20 2.87 -0.54
CA PRO A 234 70.21 2.09 -1.78
C PRO A 234 71.47 1.23 -1.95
N LEU A 235 72.65 1.83 -1.72
CA LEU A 235 73.93 1.12 -1.83
C LEU A 235 74.04 -0.01 -0.80
N ALA A 236 73.52 0.22 0.41
CA ALA A 236 73.44 -0.82 1.42
C ALA A 236 72.53 -1.94 0.96
N TYR A 237 71.34 -1.65 0.43
CA TYR A 237 70.42 -2.67 -0.08
C TYR A 237 71.06 -3.56 -1.15
N GLU A 238 71.73 -2.98 -2.14
CA GLU A 238 72.45 -3.72 -3.20
C GLU A 238 73.51 -4.64 -2.60
N GLN A 239 74.32 -4.16 -1.65
CA GLN A 239 75.32 -4.99 -0.99
C GLN A 239 74.71 -6.04 -0.04
N PHE A 240 73.56 -5.74 0.56
CA PHE A 240 72.80 -6.67 1.38
C PHE A 240 72.32 -7.87 0.58
N GLN A 241 71.98 -7.71 -0.70
CA GLN A 241 71.60 -8.85 -1.57
C GLN A 241 72.73 -9.88 -1.70
N HIS A 242 73.98 -9.43 -1.65
CA HIS A 242 75.20 -10.27 -1.70
C HIS A 242 75.72 -10.69 -0.32
N LEU A 243 75.03 -10.31 0.77
CA LEU A 243 75.46 -10.59 2.14
C LEU A 243 75.63 -12.10 2.43
N PRO A 244 74.78 -13.02 1.94
CA PRO A 244 75.01 -14.46 2.12
C PRO A 244 76.34 -14.94 1.52
N GLU A 245 76.73 -14.41 0.35
CA GLU A 245 78.00 -14.72 -0.34
C GLU A 245 79.20 -14.11 0.43
N LEU A 246 79.05 -12.89 0.93
CA LEU A 246 80.08 -12.22 1.73
C LEU A 246 80.35 -12.98 3.04
N LEU A 247 79.30 -13.42 3.74
CA LEU A 247 79.43 -14.19 4.99
C LEU A 247 80.10 -15.55 4.76
N THR A 248 79.74 -16.25 3.69
CA THR A 248 80.35 -17.55 3.34
C THR A 248 81.82 -17.41 2.93
N SER A 249 82.18 -16.36 2.19
CA SER A 249 83.57 -16.11 1.78
C SER A 249 84.50 -15.69 2.94
N SER A 250 83.95 -15.17 4.03
CA SER A 250 84.73 -14.59 5.14
C SER A 250 85.28 -15.61 6.16
N SER A 251 85.08 -16.92 5.96
CA SER A 251 85.59 -18.02 6.82
C SER A 251 85.33 -17.82 8.33
N LEU A 252 84.25 -17.13 8.66
CA LEU A 252 83.83 -16.87 10.03
C LEU A 252 83.15 -18.13 10.60
N ASP A 253 83.22 -18.35 11.93
CA ASP A 253 82.58 -19.45 12.69
C ASP A 253 81.02 -19.41 12.64
N PHE A 254 80.43 -19.04 11.50
CA PHE A 254 79.00 -18.93 11.28
C PHE A 254 78.36 -20.23 10.76
N GLU A 255 79.14 -21.31 10.63
CA GLU A 255 78.75 -22.56 9.97
C GLU A 255 77.46 -23.20 10.51
N GLN A 256 77.03 -22.89 11.74
CA GLN A 256 75.80 -23.43 12.32
C GLN A 256 74.51 -22.72 11.86
N HIS A 257 74.59 -21.51 11.29
CA HIS A 257 73.41 -20.70 10.94
C HIS A 257 73.45 -20.05 9.54
N THR A 258 74.57 -20.12 8.80
CA THR A 258 74.68 -19.60 7.42
C THR A 258 73.77 -20.30 6.42
N HIS A 259 73.49 -21.59 6.62
CA HIS A 259 72.60 -22.38 5.75
C HIS A 259 71.12 -21.93 5.77
N LEU A 260 70.73 -21.04 6.69
CA LEU A 260 69.35 -20.57 6.82
C LEU A 260 69.07 -19.28 6.05
N LEU A 261 70.10 -18.48 5.73
CA LEU A 261 69.95 -17.14 5.17
C LEU A 261 69.63 -17.14 3.68
N THR A 262 68.34 -17.17 3.34
CA THR A 262 67.88 -16.97 1.96
C THR A 262 67.80 -15.48 1.61
N SER A 263 67.77 -15.16 0.31
CA SER A 263 67.57 -13.78 -0.18
C SER A 263 66.26 -13.16 0.37
N ILE A 264 65.22 -13.98 0.59
CA ILE A 264 63.95 -13.54 1.21
C ILE A 264 64.16 -13.14 2.68
N GLN A 265 64.90 -13.93 3.46
CA GLN A 265 65.20 -13.60 4.85
C GLN A 265 66.04 -12.33 4.97
N THR A 266 67.01 -12.16 4.06
CA THR A 266 67.85 -10.96 4.00
C THR A 266 67.03 -9.71 3.68
N LEU A 267 66.08 -9.81 2.74
CA LEU A 267 65.12 -8.76 2.45
C LEU A 267 64.23 -8.42 3.65
N LYS A 268 63.64 -9.44 4.30
CA LYS A 268 62.83 -9.25 5.51
C LYS A 268 63.60 -8.52 6.60
N TYR A 269 64.84 -8.93 6.83
CA TYR A 269 65.72 -8.31 7.80
C TYR A 269 65.97 -6.83 7.47
N PHE A 270 66.33 -6.54 6.22
CA PHE A 270 66.55 -5.18 5.75
C PHE A 270 65.31 -4.28 5.92
N LEU A 271 64.11 -4.78 5.58
CA LEU A 271 62.87 -4.04 5.76
C LEU A 271 62.56 -3.75 7.23
N LYS A 272 62.82 -4.71 8.14
CA LYS A 272 62.66 -4.52 9.59
C LYS A 272 63.64 -3.50 10.17
N LEU A 273 64.75 -3.20 9.49
CA LEU A 273 65.70 -2.17 9.91
C LEU A 273 65.23 -0.75 9.56
N ILE A 274 64.33 -0.61 8.58
CA ILE A 274 63.74 0.68 8.21
C ILE A 274 62.72 1.04 9.30
N PRO A 275 62.92 2.13 10.06
CA PRO A 275 62.01 2.47 11.13
C PRO A 275 60.80 3.26 10.60
N ALA A 276 59.66 3.14 11.27
CA ALA A 276 58.45 3.87 10.90
C ALA A 276 58.57 5.36 11.30
N ARG A 277 57.78 6.24 10.64
CA ARG A 277 57.80 7.70 10.90
C ARG A 277 57.52 8.05 12.37
N ASN A 278 56.73 7.24 13.07
CA ASN A 278 56.35 7.48 14.46
C ASN A 278 57.43 7.03 15.46
N GLU A 279 58.42 6.24 15.03
CA GLU A 279 59.49 5.71 15.88
C GLU A 279 60.75 6.58 15.87
N ILE A 280 60.85 7.55 14.95
CA ILE A 280 62.05 8.34 14.67
C ILE A 280 61.88 9.78 15.12
N ASP A 281 62.98 10.40 15.54
CA ASP A 281 63.04 11.84 15.81
C ASP A 281 62.61 12.65 14.56
N PRO A 282 61.67 13.61 14.67
CA PRO A 282 61.12 14.35 13.54
C PRO A 282 62.17 14.97 12.59
N TYR A 283 63.35 15.30 13.11
CA TYR A 283 64.48 15.82 12.32
C TYR A 283 64.91 14.90 11.16
N PHE A 284 64.76 13.58 11.33
CA PHE A 284 65.14 12.56 10.35
C PHE A 284 63.97 12.03 9.50
N ASN A 285 62.76 12.59 9.62
CA ASN A 285 61.63 12.17 8.79
C ASN A 285 61.93 12.32 7.29
N THR A 286 62.57 13.43 6.89
CA THR A 286 62.95 13.67 5.49
C THR A 286 64.00 12.68 4.98
N PHE A 287 64.87 12.19 5.87
CA PHE A 287 65.83 11.14 5.53
C PHE A 287 65.09 9.84 5.20
N ILE A 288 64.11 9.43 6.01
CA ILE A 288 63.33 8.21 5.75
C ILE A 288 62.47 8.33 4.51
N ASP A 289 61.70 9.41 4.36
CA ASP A 289 60.78 9.57 3.24
C ASP A 289 61.55 9.54 1.90
N LYS A 290 62.70 10.22 1.82
CA LYS A 290 63.58 10.17 0.64
C LYS A 290 64.29 8.82 0.48
N SER A 291 64.71 8.17 1.57
CA SER A 291 65.35 6.85 1.50
C SER A 291 64.38 5.80 0.95
N VAL A 292 63.14 5.80 1.45
CA VAL A 292 62.08 4.92 0.95
C VAL A 292 61.78 5.21 -0.52
N GLN A 293 61.68 6.49 -0.91
CA GLN A 293 61.49 6.88 -2.32
C GLN A 293 62.61 6.36 -3.23
N LEU A 294 63.88 6.43 -2.82
CA LEU A 294 64.98 5.85 -3.61
C LEU A 294 64.91 4.32 -3.65
N LEU A 295 64.54 3.68 -2.55
CA LEU A 295 64.37 2.22 -2.50
C LEU A 295 63.26 1.74 -3.43
N MET A 296 62.15 2.48 -3.60
CA MET A 296 61.06 2.12 -4.52
C MET A 296 61.55 1.79 -5.95
N GLY A 297 62.60 2.48 -6.42
CA GLY A 297 63.13 2.32 -7.76
C GLY A 297 63.99 1.07 -7.97
N ILE A 298 64.51 0.48 -6.90
CA ILE A 298 65.50 -0.61 -6.96
C ILE A 298 65.06 -1.89 -6.25
N ILE A 299 64.21 -1.78 -5.23
CA ILE A 299 63.79 -2.92 -4.43
C ILE A 299 62.91 -3.84 -5.26
N GLN A 300 63.10 -5.14 -5.09
CA GLN A 300 62.25 -6.15 -5.71
C GLN A 300 61.69 -7.07 -4.63
N PHE A 301 60.44 -7.48 -4.79
CA PHE A 301 59.76 -8.40 -3.91
C PHE A 301 59.60 -9.77 -4.55
N PRO A 302 59.78 -10.85 -3.78
CA PRO A 302 59.49 -12.20 -4.22
C PRO A 302 57.98 -12.39 -4.37
N VAL A 303 57.58 -12.93 -5.52
CA VAL A 303 56.21 -13.32 -5.83
C VAL A 303 56.23 -14.80 -6.21
N ILE A 304 55.28 -15.56 -5.68
CA ILE A 304 55.09 -16.97 -6.02
C ILE A 304 54.11 -17.05 -7.20
N ARG A 305 54.54 -17.64 -8.33
CA ARG A 305 53.61 -18.08 -9.38
C ARG A 305 53.10 -19.47 -9.04
N GLU A 306 51.78 -19.67 -9.14
CA GLU A 306 51.13 -20.96 -8.90
C GLU A 306 51.49 -22.01 -9.98
N ASP A 307 51.92 -21.57 -11.17
CA ASP A 307 52.31 -22.45 -12.27
C ASP A 307 53.80 -22.87 -12.21
N LYS A 308 54.02 -24.11 -11.79
CA LYS A 308 55.26 -24.93 -11.90
C LYS A 308 56.40 -24.52 -10.93
N ASN A 309 56.62 -25.39 -9.94
CA ASN A 309 57.81 -25.46 -9.06
C ASN A 309 58.08 -24.31 -8.09
N GLY A 310 57.09 -23.45 -7.77
CA GLY A 310 57.30 -22.40 -6.75
C GLY A 310 58.44 -21.45 -7.10
N ILE A 311 58.63 -21.18 -8.39
CA ILE A 311 59.67 -20.27 -8.88
C ILE A 311 59.34 -18.87 -8.37
N ILE A 312 60.25 -18.33 -7.55
CA ILE A 312 60.16 -16.98 -7.03
C ILE A 312 60.59 -16.00 -8.13
N GLU A 313 59.64 -15.20 -8.62
CA GLU A 313 59.93 -14.08 -9.53
C GLU A 313 60.10 -12.80 -8.70
N TRP A 314 61.13 -12.01 -9.00
CA TRP A 314 61.43 -10.77 -8.28
C TRP A 314 60.84 -9.57 -9.03
N ILE A 315 59.84 -8.92 -8.43
CA ILE A 315 59.00 -7.93 -9.11
C ILE A 315 59.02 -6.60 -8.34
N SER A 316 58.88 -5.47 -9.05
CA SER A 316 58.77 -4.15 -8.43
C SER A 316 57.54 -4.06 -7.50
N PRO A 317 57.67 -3.43 -6.31
CA PRO A 317 56.57 -3.20 -5.37
C PRO A 317 55.32 -2.58 -5.99
N THR A 318 55.48 -1.72 -6.99
CA THR A 318 54.39 -1.03 -7.68
C THR A 318 53.41 -1.97 -8.38
N LYS A 319 53.84 -3.20 -8.66
CA LYS A 319 53.01 -4.27 -9.23
C LYS A 319 52.56 -5.29 -8.18
N CYS A 320 52.89 -5.10 -6.91
CA CYS A 320 52.55 -6.01 -5.83
C CYS A 320 51.27 -5.57 -5.10
N ILE A 321 50.37 -6.53 -4.85
CA ILE A 321 49.13 -6.34 -4.11
C ILE A 321 49.24 -6.96 -2.73
N LEU A 322 48.89 -6.18 -1.72
CA LEU A 322 48.80 -6.58 -0.33
C LEU A 322 47.40 -7.09 -0.02
N VAL A 323 47.29 -8.39 0.23
CA VAL A 323 46.07 -9.02 0.75
C VAL A 323 46.46 -9.91 1.92
N ARG A 324 46.00 -9.55 3.13
CA ARG A 324 46.22 -10.31 4.36
C ARG A 324 45.24 -11.45 4.56
N ASP A 325 44.01 -11.30 4.07
CA ASP A 325 42.99 -12.32 4.23
C ASP A 325 43.22 -13.46 3.20
N PRO A 326 43.59 -14.67 3.63
CA PRO A 326 43.80 -15.80 2.73
C PRO A 326 42.53 -16.15 1.94
N PHE A 327 41.34 -15.81 2.46
CA PHE A 327 40.07 -16.02 1.77
C PHE A 327 39.96 -15.23 0.46
N ILE A 328 40.42 -13.98 0.44
CA ILE A 328 40.38 -13.13 -0.75
C ILE A 328 41.32 -13.67 -1.83
N ARG A 329 42.47 -14.21 -1.44
CA ARG A 329 43.42 -14.88 -2.34
C ARG A 329 42.86 -16.17 -2.94
N GLN A 330 42.02 -16.89 -2.20
CA GLN A 330 41.35 -18.09 -2.71
C GLN A 330 40.28 -17.77 -3.76
N ILE A 331 39.63 -16.62 -3.66
CA ILE A 331 38.53 -16.21 -4.55
C ILE A 331 39.06 -15.60 -5.83
N PHE A 332 40.06 -14.73 -5.73
CA PHE A 332 40.67 -14.06 -6.86
C PHE A 332 42.02 -14.71 -7.17
N SER A 333 42.07 -15.48 -8.25
CA SER A 333 43.31 -16.15 -8.67
C SER A 333 44.38 -15.15 -9.12
N GLN A 334 45.63 -15.59 -9.08
CA GLN A 334 46.78 -14.83 -9.57
C GLN A 334 46.62 -14.44 -11.05
N ASP A 335 46.00 -15.30 -11.87
CA ASP A 335 45.73 -15.03 -13.30
C ASP A 335 44.71 -13.89 -13.51
N LEU A 336 43.70 -13.82 -12.64
CA LEU A 336 42.69 -12.76 -12.72
C LEU A 336 43.30 -11.39 -12.39
N LEU A 337 44.22 -11.32 -11.42
CA LEU A 337 44.95 -10.09 -11.12
C LEU A 337 45.87 -9.66 -12.26
N LEU A 338 46.53 -10.61 -12.92
CA LEU A 338 47.43 -10.32 -14.03
C LEU A 338 46.68 -9.78 -15.25
N SER A 339 45.55 -10.39 -15.59
CA SER A 339 44.74 -9.97 -16.74
C SER A 339 44.16 -8.56 -16.59
N HIS A 340 43.69 -8.19 -15.39
CA HIS A 340 43.03 -6.90 -15.17
C HIS A 340 43.96 -5.78 -14.76
N PHE A 341 44.99 -6.08 -13.97
CA PHE A 341 45.83 -5.05 -13.37
C PHE A 341 47.33 -5.25 -13.57
N ASN A 342 47.75 -6.32 -14.27
CA ASN A 342 49.16 -6.67 -14.46
C ASN A 342 49.96 -6.66 -13.14
N SER A 343 49.35 -7.23 -12.10
CA SER A 343 49.84 -7.17 -10.72
C SER A 343 49.84 -8.55 -10.06
N TYR A 344 50.60 -8.68 -8.99
CA TYR A 344 50.90 -9.95 -8.33
C TYR A 344 50.64 -9.93 -6.83
N TYR A 345 50.22 -11.06 -6.27
CA TYR A 345 50.16 -11.21 -4.82
C TYR A 345 51.56 -11.23 -4.22
N LEU A 346 51.76 -10.41 -3.19
CA LEU A 346 53.00 -10.46 -2.42
C LEU A 346 53.04 -11.74 -1.57
N ASP A 347 54.25 -12.31 -1.46
CA ASP A 347 54.55 -13.48 -0.63
C ASP A 347 53.99 -13.33 0.80
N GLU A 348 53.36 -14.39 1.30
CA GLU A 348 52.68 -14.40 2.60
C GLU A 348 53.65 -14.15 3.76
N GLN A 349 54.89 -14.62 3.65
CA GLN A 349 55.85 -14.48 4.72
C GLN A 349 56.31 -13.02 4.91
N ILE A 350 56.33 -12.22 3.84
CA ILE A 350 56.64 -10.79 3.93
C ILE A 350 55.48 -10.03 4.57
N ILE A 351 54.25 -10.35 4.19
CA ILE A 351 53.05 -9.67 4.70
C ILE A 351 52.84 -9.88 6.20
N MET A 352 53.17 -11.08 6.69
CA MET A 352 52.97 -11.42 8.09
C MET A 352 54.03 -10.84 9.02
N GLU A 353 55.25 -10.65 8.53
CA GLU A 353 56.38 -10.24 9.36
C GLU A 353 56.79 -8.77 9.21
N CYS A 354 56.42 -8.10 8.11
CA CYS A 354 56.82 -6.71 7.85
C CYS A 354 55.70 -5.71 8.15
N ASP A 355 56.09 -4.48 8.48
CA ASP A 355 55.14 -3.39 8.68
C ASP A 355 54.49 -2.99 7.35
N GLU A 356 53.16 -3.04 7.31
CA GLU A 356 52.36 -2.74 6.14
C GLU A 356 52.49 -1.28 5.68
N THR A 357 52.70 -0.35 6.62
CA THR A 357 52.88 1.06 6.30
C THR A 357 54.14 1.29 5.46
N ILE A 358 55.19 0.51 5.71
CA ILE A 358 56.44 0.55 4.96
C ILE A 358 56.23 -0.09 3.58
N LEU A 359 55.55 -1.24 3.51
CA LEU A 359 55.24 -1.90 2.23
C LEU A 359 54.42 -0.99 1.29
N ILE A 360 53.42 -0.29 1.82
CA ILE A 360 52.60 0.65 1.04
C ILE A 360 53.45 1.83 0.56
N ARG A 361 54.31 2.39 1.42
CA ARG A 361 55.24 3.49 1.02
C ARG A 361 56.27 3.06 -0.02
N LEU A 362 56.67 1.78 -0.02
CA LEU A 362 57.54 1.20 -1.04
C LEU A 362 56.83 1.00 -2.39
N GLY A 363 55.50 1.16 -2.45
CA GLY A 363 54.71 1.15 -3.68
C GLY A 363 53.72 0.00 -3.78
N CYS A 364 53.65 -0.90 -2.79
CA CYS A 364 52.63 -1.96 -2.80
C CYS A 364 51.24 -1.35 -2.59
N ARG A 365 50.24 -1.85 -3.32
CA ARG A 365 48.86 -1.36 -3.19
C ARG A 365 47.96 -2.36 -2.47
N ARG A 366 46.90 -1.86 -1.83
CA ARG A 366 45.77 -2.68 -1.38
C ARG A 366 44.77 -2.83 -2.51
N LEU A 367 43.88 -3.82 -2.43
CA LEU A 367 42.69 -3.87 -3.27
C LEU A 367 41.66 -2.91 -2.67
N ASP A 368 41.33 -1.85 -3.40
CA ASP A 368 40.22 -0.97 -3.03
C ASP A 368 38.88 -1.57 -3.47
N PHE A 369 37.77 -1.02 -2.99
CA PHE A 369 36.44 -1.54 -3.28
C PHE A 369 36.13 -1.58 -4.79
N SER A 370 36.54 -0.56 -5.54
CA SER A 370 36.37 -0.49 -7.00
C SER A 370 37.11 -1.63 -7.72
N ASP A 371 38.29 -2.03 -7.23
CA ASP A 371 39.07 -3.11 -7.82
C ASP A 371 38.38 -4.46 -7.58
N ILE A 372 37.89 -4.68 -6.36
CA ILE A 372 37.14 -5.90 -6.02
C ILE A 372 35.85 -6.00 -6.83
N LEU A 373 35.12 -4.89 -7.02
CA LEU A 373 33.92 -4.88 -7.87
C LEU A 373 34.23 -5.20 -9.34
N ARG A 374 35.34 -4.69 -9.88
CA ARG A 374 35.78 -5.04 -11.24
C ARG A 374 36.10 -6.52 -11.35
N LEU A 375 36.80 -7.10 -10.38
CA LEU A 375 37.14 -8.53 -10.34
C LEU A 375 35.89 -9.42 -10.21
N ILE A 376 34.92 -9.04 -9.38
CA ILE A 376 33.66 -9.76 -9.26
C ILE A 376 32.87 -9.67 -10.57
N ARG A 377 32.85 -8.50 -11.21
CA ARG A 377 32.18 -8.31 -12.51
C ARG A 377 32.81 -9.19 -13.59
N THR A 378 34.12 -9.33 -13.60
CA THR A 378 34.82 -10.13 -14.62
C THR A 378 34.57 -11.61 -14.41
N LEU A 379 34.61 -12.10 -13.16
CA LEU A 379 34.20 -13.45 -12.80
C LEU A 379 32.74 -13.71 -13.19
N TYR A 380 31.85 -12.74 -12.97
CA TYR A 380 30.46 -12.84 -13.41
C TYR A 380 30.35 -12.96 -14.93
N THR A 381 31.00 -12.08 -15.70
CA THR A 381 30.93 -12.10 -17.18
C THR A 381 31.58 -13.32 -17.81
N GLN A 382 32.67 -13.84 -17.21
CA GLN A 382 33.30 -15.09 -17.64
C GLN A 382 32.36 -16.28 -17.45
N ASN A 383 31.69 -16.35 -16.29
CA ASN A 383 30.68 -17.38 -16.02
C ASN A 383 29.43 -17.25 -16.92
N GLU A 384 29.09 -16.04 -17.38
CA GLU A 384 27.98 -15.80 -18.30
C GLU A 384 28.32 -16.22 -19.74
N GLN A 385 29.59 -16.06 -20.17
CA GLN A 385 30.06 -16.48 -21.50
C GLN A 385 30.36 -17.98 -21.60
N GLU A 386 30.78 -18.63 -20.51
CA GLU A 386 30.95 -20.09 -20.41
C GLU A 386 29.61 -20.82 -20.20
N HIS A 387 28.64 -20.59 -21.09
CA HIS A 387 27.40 -21.36 -21.14
C HIS A 387 27.67 -22.83 -21.52
N SER A 388 27.94 -23.71 -20.55
CA SER A 388 27.46 -25.10 -20.64
C SER A 388 27.44 -25.95 -19.35
N THR A 389 28.16 -25.68 -18.25
CA THR A 389 28.16 -26.67 -17.14
C THR A 389 28.30 -26.17 -15.69
N LYS A 390 28.66 -24.92 -15.39
CA LYS A 390 28.76 -24.46 -14.00
C LYS A 390 27.88 -23.23 -13.77
N THR A 391 26.68 -23.44 -13.24
CA THR A 391 25.92 -22.35 -12.61
C THR A 391 26.74 -21.78 -11.46
N THR A 392 26.86 -20.45 -11.38
CA THR A 392 27.52 -19.77 -10.26
C THR A 392 26.93 -20.31 -8.96
N SER A 393 27.75 -20.95 -8.13
CA SER A 393 27.22 -21.58 -6.92
C SER A 393 26.82 -20.50 -5.92
N ILE A 394 25.82 -20.78 -5.10
CA ILE A 394 25.42 -19.88 -4.00
C ILE A 394 26.60 -19.62 -3.05
N GLU A 395 27.52 -20.58 -2.94
CA GLU A 395 28.77 -20.46 -2.19
C GLU A 395 29.70 -19.38 -2.77
N GLN A 396 29.85 -19.31 -4.10
CA GLN A 396 30.64 -18.28 -4.76
C GLN A 396 30.01 -16.89 -4.59
N ILE A 397 28.68 -16.80 -4.62
CA ILE A 397 27.98 -15.53 -4.39
C ILE A 397 28.13 -15.08 -2.94
N ALA A 398 28.02 -16.00 -1.97
CA ALA A 398 28.30 -15.71 -0.57
C ALA A 398 29.74 -15.22 -0.37
N GLN A 399 30.69 -15.85 -1.05
CA GLN A 399 32.09 -15.45 -1.07
C GLN A 399 32.30 -14.03 -1.61
N TRP A 400 31.60 -13.65 -2.68
CA TRP A 400 31.64 -12.28 -3.20
C TRP A 400 31.11 -11.25 -2.20
N PHE A 401 29.96 -11.52 -1.56
CA PHE A 401 29.41 -10.63 -0.52
C PHE A 401 30.35 -10.49 0.68
N LEU A 402 31.06 -11.56 1.07
CA LEU A 402 32.07 -11.53 2.12
C LEU A 402 33.29 -10.66 1.74
N CYS A 403 33.75 -10.73 0.48
CA CYS A 403 34.82 -9.86 -0.03
C CYS A 403 34.39 -8.38 -0.06
N ILE A 404 33.16 -8.12 -0.51
CA ILE A 404 32.58 -6.77 -0.55
C ILE A 404 32.50 -6.20 0.88
N ASP A 405 31.92 -6.94 1.82
CA ASP A 405 31.81 -6.52 3.22
C ASP A 405 33.19 -6.24 3.84
N TYR A 406 34.18 -7.09 3.58
CA TYR A 406 35.54 -6.89 4.05
C TYR A 406 36.18 -5.62 3.48
N SER A 407 36.04 -5.38 2.17
CA SER A 407 36.62 -4.19 1.53
C SER A 407 36.01 -2.88 2.03
N LEU A 408 34.69 -2.86 2.25
CA LEU A 408 33.99 -1.72 2.81
C LEU A 408 34.40 -1.44 4.26
N GLN A 409 34.63 -2.48 5.06
CA GLN A 409 35.17 -2.32 6.42
C GLN A 409 36.58 -1.73 6.38
N GLN A 410 37.45 -2.20 5.49
CA GLN A 410 38.81 -1.67 5.35
C GLN A 410 38.82 -0.19 4.91
N GLU A 411 37.92 0.21 4.03
CA GLU A 411 37.80 1.62 3.62
C GLU A 411 37.36 2.50 4.79
N ARG A 412 36.34 2.07 5.55
CA ARG A 412 35.85 2.78 6.74
C ARG A 412 36.89 2.92 7.86
N GLU A 413 37.85 2.00 7.94
CA GLU A 413 38.94 2.01 8.92
C GLU A 413 40.17 2.84 8.50
N LYS A 414 40.20 3.43 7.28
CA LYS A 414 41.33 4.26 6.82
C LYS A 414 41.47 5.52 7.70
N PRO A 415 42.64 5.81 8.31
CA PRO A 415 42.83 7.01 9.11
C PRO A 415 42.76 8.26 8.20
N GLY A 416 41.82 9.16 8.49
CA GLY A 416 41.46 10.29 7.63
C GLY A 416 40.14 10.13 6.87
N PHE A 417 39.35 9.09 7.16
CA PHE A 417 37.97 8.93 6.67
C PHE A 417 37.07 10.04 7.25
N ASN A 418 37.09 11.22 6.62
CA ASN A 418 36.11 12.26 6.87
C ASN A 418 34.83 11.89 6.11
N ILE A 419 33.76 11.68 6.85
CA ILE A 419 32.39 11.43 6.36
C ILE A 419 31.99 12.50 5.31
N ASP A 420 32.51 13.72 5.43
CA ASP A 420 32.06 14.87 4.63
C ASP A 420 32.69 15.01 3.22
N HIS A 421 33.72 14.24 2.85
CA HIS A 421 34.45 14.45 1.58
C HIS A 421 34.44 13.30 0.57
N ASN A 422 34.05 12.08 0.95
CA ASN A 422 34.02 10.90 0.06
C ASN A 422 32.63 10.25 -0.13
N ASP A 423 31.57 10.90 0.36
CA ASP A 423 30.17 10.49 0.11
C ASP A 423 29.89 10.24 -1.40
N GLY A 424 30.60 10.94 -2.30
CA GLY A 424 30.49 10.75 -3.74
C GLY A 424 31.03 9.40 -4.26
N THR A 425 32.15 8.89 -3.74
CA THR A 425 32.73 7.61 -4.21
C THR A 425 32.00 6.39 -3.63
N GLU A 426 31.55 6.46 -2.38
CA GLU A 426 30.71 5.40 -1.80
C GLU A 426 29.32 5.38 -2.44
N MET A 427 28.69 6.54 -2.68
CA MET A 427 27.39 6.58 -3.36
C MET A 427 27.47 6.09 -4.82
N THR A 428 28.52 6.44 -5.55
CA THR A 428 28.68 6.00 -6.95
C THR A 428 28.97 4.50 -7.04
N THR A 429 29.82 3.96 -6.18
CA THR A 429 30.13 2.51 -6.15
C THR A 429 28.98 1.67 -5.60
N MET A 430 28.21 2.17 -4.62
CA MET A 430 26.98 1.53 -4.16
C MET A 430 25.89 1.53 -5.24
N ALA A 431 25.78 2.61 -6.03
CA ALA A 431 24.90 2.66 -7.20
C ALA A 431 25.34 1.67 -8.30
N GLU A 432 26.65 1.47 -8.49
CA GLU A 432 27.16 0.41 -9.35
C GLU A 432 26.84 -0.99 -8.81
N LEU A 433 26.90 -1.21 -7.50
CA LEU A 433 26.54 -2.49 -6.89
C LEU A 433 25.04 -2.80 -7.02
N LYS A 434 24.18 -1.79 -6.89
CA LYS A 434 22.72 -1.92 -7.13
C LYS A 434 22.38 -2.35 -8.57
N LYS A 435 23.22 -1.98 -9.54
CA LYS A 435 23.13 -2.38 -10.95
C LYS A 435 23.57 -3.83 -11.21
N MET A 436 24.34 -4.42 -10.31
CA MET A 436 24.88 -5.76 -10.53
C MET A 436 23.85 -6.85 -10.24
N LYS A 437 23.75 -7.83 -11.13
CA LYS A 437 22.89 -9.01 -10.98
C LYS A 437 23.53 -10.07 -10.09
N ILE A 438 23.65 -9.78 -8.80
CA ILE A 438 24.34 -10.63 -7.82
C ILE A 438 23.36 -11.28 -6.83
N ILE A 439 22.11 -10.82 -6.73
CA ILE A 439 21.15 -11.32 -5.72
C ILE A 439 20.51 -12.63 -6.21
N PRO A 440 20.68 -13.75 -5.47
CA PRO A 440 19.98 -15.00 -5.76
C PRO A 440 18.57 -14.98 -5.17
N LEU A 441 17.56 -15.22 -6.00
CA LEU A 441 16.16 -15.32 -5.57
C LEU A 441 15.73 -16.79 -5.43
N ARG A 442 14.88 -17.10 -4.45
CA ARG A 442 14.40 -18.47 -4.14
C ARG A 442 13.73 -19.20 -5.31
N GLN A 443 13.02 -18.47 -6.18
CA GLN A 443 12.21 -19.05 -7.26
C GLN A 443 12.84 -18.92 -8.65
N GLN A 444 13.98 -18.24 -8.77
CA GLN A 444 14.62 -17.99 -10.06
C GLN A 444 16.06 -18.51 -10.03
N THR A 445 16.43 -19.28 -11.05
CA THR A 445 17.83 -19.68 -11.27
C THR A 445 18.70 -18.51 -11.73
N ARG A 446 18.09 -17.40 -12.14
CA ARG A 446 18.74 -16.19 -12.60
C ARG A 446 19.02 -15.25 -11.43
N LEU A 447 20.24 -14.70 -11.41
CA LEU A 447 20.61 -13.63 -10.48
C LEU A 447 20.00 -12.29 -10.91
N VAL A 448 19.63 -11.50 -9.91
CA VAL A 448 18.85 -10.28 -10.08
C VAL A 448 19.62 -9.07 -9.53
N SER A 449 19.40 -7.91 -10.15
CA SER A 449 19.89 -6.62 -9.65
C SER A 449 18.83 -5.92 -8.79
N VAL A 450 19.26 -5.09 -7.84
CA VAL A 450 18.31 -4.33 -7.01
C VAL A 450 17.56 -3.31 -7.88
N GLU A 451 18.23 -2.69 -8.86
CA GLU A 451 17.62 -1.67 -9.73
C GLU A 451 16.48 -2.22 -10.59
N GLU A 452 16.56 -3.48 -11.04
CA GLU A 452 15.44 -4.16 -11.73
C GLU A 452 14.18 -4.24 -10.86
N PHE A 453 14.34 -4.17 -9.55
CA PHE A 453 13.31 -4.33 -8.53
C PHE A 453 13.07 -3.06 -7.72
N ASP A 454 13.56 -1.89 -8.13
CA ASP A 454 13.24 -0.61 -7.47
C ASP A 454 11.73 -0.26 -7.55
N GLN A 455 10.94 -1.02 -8.32
CA GLN A 455 9.47 -1.01 -8.29
C GLN A 455 8.83 -2.12 -7.43
N ARG A 456 9.56 -3.17 -7.00
CA ARG A 456 9.09 -4.33 -6.21
C ARG A 456 10.10 -4.73 -5.13
N ALA A 457 9.78 -4.57 -3.85
CA ALA A 457 10.73 -4.83 -2.75
C ALA A 457 11.24 -6.29 -2.71
N ILE A 458 12.57 -6.49 -2.80
CA ILE A 458 13.24 -7.78 -2.49
C ILE A 458 13.26 -7.96 -0.97
N LEU A 459 12.94 -9.17 -0.50
CA LEU A 459 12.81 -9.47 0.93
C LEU A 459 13.81 -10.50 1.44
N PHE A 460 14.14 -10.37 2.73
CA PHE A 460 14.84 -11.44 3.45
C PHE A 460 13.96 -12.70 3.57
N PRO A 461 14.59 -13.89 3.66
CA PRO A 461 13.86 -15.14 3.82
C PRO A 461 13.09 -15.21 5.14
N PHE A 462 12.15 -16.17 5.22
CA PHE A 462 11.31 -16.38 6.39
C PHE A 462 12.13 -16.77 7.61
N ASP A 463 11.77 -16.19 8.75
CA ASP A 463 12.27 -16.64 10.04
C ASP A 463 11.53 -17.94 10.41
N LYS A 464 12.19 -19.09 10.29
CA LYS A 464 11.62 -20.43 10.54
C LYS A 464 11.08 -20.58 11.98
N THR A 465 11.51 -19.71 12.88
CA THR A 465 11.16 -19.72 14.30
C THR A 465 9.81 -19.07 14.61
N THR A 466 9.32 -18.17 13.75
CA THR A 466 8.08 -17.43 14.00
C THR A 466 6.88 -18.02 13.25
N PRO A 467 5.79 -18.39 13.92
CA PRO A 467 4.58 -18.84 13.25
C PRO A 467 3.87 -17.66 12.58
N TYR A 468 3.90 -17.61 11.25
CA TYR A 468 3.13 -16.65 10.46
C TYR A 468 1.68 -17.14 10.26
N ALA A 469 0.74 -16.19 10.24
CA ALA A 469 -0.63 -16.43 9.81
C ALA A 469 -0.69 -16.89 8.34
N LYS A 470 -1.73 -17.64 7.96
CA LYS A 470 -1.90 -18.24 6.63
C LYS A 470 -1.85 -17.20 5.52
N HIS A 471 -2.51 -16.05 5.69
CA HIS A 471 -2.51 -14.99 4.69
C HIS A 471 -1.09 -14.45 4.46
N LEU A 472 -0.34 -14.17 5.54
CA LEU A 472 1.06 -13.71 5.43
C LEU A 472 1.96 -14.73 4.76
N LYS A 473 1.80 -16.04 5.04
CA LYS A 473 2.57 -17.09 4.36
C LYS A 473 2.37 -17.05 2.85
N ILE A 474 1.11 -16.99 2.40
CA ILE A 474 0.77 -16.97 0.98
C ILE A 474 1.30 -15.70 0.30
N VAL A 475 1.17 -14.53 0.95
CA VAL A 475 1.66 -13.25 0.39
C VAL A 475 3.18 -13.23 0.32
N LEU A 476 3.87 -13.69 1.37
CA LEU A 476 5.32 -13.72 1.41
C LEU A 476 5.92 -14.80 0.47
N GLU A 477 5.21 -15.90 0.21
CA GLU A 477 5.61 -16.92 -0.78
C GLU A 477 5.55 -16.39 -2.22
N ASP A 478 4.68 -15.43 -2.49
CA ASP A 478 4.57 -14.78 -3.80
C ASP A 478 5.63 -13.69 -4.03
N LEU A 479 6.31 -13.24 -2.96
CA LEU A 479 7.30 -12.17 -3.01
C LEU A 479 8.70 -12.67 -3.41
N PRO A 480 9.49 -11.82 -4.10
CA PRO A 480 10.87 -12.14 -4.41
C PRO A 480 11.71 -12.14 -3.13
N THR A 481 11.95 -13.34 -2.59
CA THR A 481 12.79 -13.58 -1.41
C THR A 481 14.18 -14.05 -1.83
N ILE A 482 15.19 -13.62 -1.07
CA ILE A 482 16.57 -14.12 -1.23
C ILE A 482 16.58 -15.65 -0.98
N ASP A 483 17.42 -16.38 -1.70
CA ASP A 483 17.61 -17.81 -1.45
C ASP A 483 18.16 -18.05 -0.03
N GLU A 484 17.45 -18.86 0.78
CA GLU A 484 17.82 -19.22 2.15
C GLU A 484 19.23 -19.79 2.24
N ARG A 485 19.67 -20.52 1.21
CA ARG A 485 20.99 -21.17 1.18
C ARG A 485 22.15 -20.17 1.24
N LEU A 486 21.95 -18.93 0.77
CA LEU A 486 22.97 -17.88 0.83
C LEU A 486 23.26 -17.50 2.29
N LEU A 487 22.20 -17.25 3.05
CA LEU A 487 22.30 -16.85 4.46
C LEU A 487 22.72 -18.04 5.32
N GLU A 488 22.20 -19.25 5.07
CA GLU A 488 22.59 -20.47 5.77
C GLU A 488 24.08 -20.78 5.58
N PHE A 489 24.64 -20.58 4.38
CA PHE A 489 26.08 -20.77 4.15
C PHE A 489 26.93 -19.79 4.97
N ILE A 490 26.54 -18.51 5.00
CA ILE A 490 27.24 -17.47 5.76
C ILE A 490 27.11 -17.71 7.26
N GLU A 491 25.92 -18.09 7.73
CA GLU A 491 25.66 -18.40 9.14
C GLU A 491 26.49 -19.59 9.62
N ASN A 492 26.59 -20.65 8.81
CA ASN A 492 27.35 -21.86 9.14
C ASN A 492 28.86 -21.65 9.14
N LYS A 493 29.42 -20.93 8.13
CA LYS A 493 30.87 -20.74 8.01
C LYS A 493 31.40 -19.48 8.72
N TYR A 494 30.61 -18.40 8.76
CA TYR A 494 31.03 -17.07 9.22
C TYR A 494 29.95 -16.35 10.05
N PRO A 495 29.49 -16.91 11.19
CA PRO A 495 28.35 -16.40 11.94
C PRO A 495 28.51 -14.94 12.39
N ARG A 496 29.74 -14.53 12.75
CA ARG A 496 30.04 -13.16 13.20
C ARG A 496 29.86 -12.09 12.11
N ARG A 497 29.89 -12.47 10.83
CA ARG A 497 29.77 -11.54 9.70
C ARG A 497 28.35 -11.47 9.12
N LEU A 498 27.45 -12.37 9.54
CA LEU A 498 26.07 -12.41 9.06
C LEU A 498 25.34 -11.08 9.28
N ASP A 499 25.51 -10.45 10.43
CA ASP A 499 24.86 -9.17 10.74
C ASP A 499 25.43 -7.99 9.95
N SER A 500 26.70 -8.06 9.54
CA SER A 500 27.30 -7.06 8.64
C SER A 500 26.74 -7.20 7.23
N ILE A 501 26.65 -8.44 6.72
CA ILE A 501 26.08 -8.71 5.40
C ILE A 501 24.58 -8.40 5.35
N LYS A 502 23.82 -8.71 6.41
CA LYS A 502 22.41 -8.29 6.52
C LYS A 502 22.28 -6.77 6.47
N ARG A 503 23.19 -6.01 7.10
CA ARG A 503 23.22 -4.54 6.99
C ARG A 503 23.55 -4.09 5.57
N LEU A 504 24.57 -4.67 4.93
CA LEU A 504 24.90 -4.40 3.52
C LEU A 504 23.70 -4.64 2.59
N LEU A 505 23.01 -5.76 2.74
CA LEU A 505 21.82 -6.08 1.95
C LEU A 505 20.67 -5.09 2.19
N ARG A 506 20.50 -4.59 3.43
CA ARG A 506 19.55 -3.51 3.73
C ARG A 506 19.95 -2.19 3.04
N ASP A 507 21.22 -1.83 3.08
CA ASP A 507 21.76 -0.64 2.41
C ASP A 507 21.57 -0.72 0.89
N LEU A 508 21.63 -1.93 0.33
CA LEU A 508 21.35 -2.20 -1.07
C LEU A 508 19.87 -2.07 -1.44
N GLY A 509 18.94 -2.16 -0.48
CA GLY A 509 17.50 -2.02 -0.71
C GLY A 509 16.66 -3.23 -0.34
N VAL A 510 17.28 -4.33 0.13
CA VAL A 510 16.57 -5.51 0.63
C VAL A 510 15.82 -5.15 1.90
N SER A 511 14.52 -5.38 1.90
CA SER A 511 13.65 -4.99 3.01
C SER A 511 13.39 -6.17 3.95
N ASP A 512 13.24 -5.88 5.23
CA ASP A 512 12.85 -6.89 6.19
C ASP A 512 11.42 -7.39 5.87
N SER A 513 11.21 -8.70 5.94
CA SER A 513 9.92 -9.37 5.69
C SER A 513 8.79 -8.91 6.64
N ARG A 514 9.14 -8.18 7.71
CA ARG A 514 8.20 -7.60 8.68
C ARG A 514 7.65 -6.22 8.26
N ASN A 515 8.24 -5.54 7.26
CA ASN A 515 7.78 -4.21 6.86
C ASN A 515 6.63 -4.27 5.85
N ILE A 516 5.44 -4.60 6.34
CA ILE A 516 4.25 -4.85 5.52
C ILE A 516 3.77 -3.58 4.78
N ARG A 517 4.02 -2.39 5.32
CA ARG A 517 3.71 -1.12 4.63
C ARG A 517 4.51 -0.96 3.33
N LYS A 518 5.81 -1.31 3.35
CA LYS A 518 6.66 -1.26 2.16
C LYS A 518 6.29 -2.35 1.14
N ILE A 519 5.87 -3.52 1.61
CA ILE A 519 5.33 -4.60 0.77
C ILE A 519 4.03 -4.14 0.10
N TYR A 520 3.16 -3.45 0.83
CA TYR A 520 1.94 -2.90 0.27
C TYR A 520 2.22 -1.86 -0.82
N SER A 521 3.04 -0.84 -0.53
CA SER A 521 3.32 0.24 -1.46
C SER A 521 4.08 -0.23 -2.71
N ASN A 522 5.01 -1.17 -2.55
CA ASN A 522 5.93 -1.57 -3.63
C ASN A 522 5.51 -2.87 -4.31
N HIS A 523 4.60 -3.68 -3.77
CA HIS A 523 4.23 -4.94 -4.41
C HIS A 523 2.72 -5.10 -4.57
N ILE A 524 1.98 -5.09 -3.47
CA ILE A 524 0.54 -5.39 -3.49
C ILE A 524 -0.22 -4.33 -4.31
N LEU A 525 0.00 -3.04 -4.04
CA LEU A 525 -0.70 -1.95 -4.73
C LEU A 525 -0.34 -1.89 -6.23
N PRO A 526 0.94 -1.98 -6.67
CA PRO A 526 1.29 -2.06 -8.08
C PRO A 526 0.68 -3.26 -8.82
N VAL A 527 0.70 -4.46 -8.21
CA VAL A 527 0.15 -5.68 -8.84
C VAL A 527 -1.36 -5.57 -9.03
N ILE A 528 -2.08 -5.02 -8.05
CA ILE A 528 -3.53 -4.78 -8.14
C ILE A 528 -3.83 -3.65 -9.15
N SER A 529 -2.94 -2.66 -9.25
CA SER A 529 -3.10 -1.52 -10.18
C SER A 529 -2.89 -1.88 -11.65
N ASP A 530 -2.05 -2.87 -11.98
CA ASP A 530 -1.70 -3.24 -13.36
C ASP A 530 -2.61 -4.35 -13.89
N ASP A 531 -3.35 -4.08 -14.97
CA ASP A 531 -4.31 -5.00 -15.60
C ASP A 531 -3.70 -6.34 -16.06
N THR A 532 -2.40 -6.37 -16.32
CA THR A 532 -1.71 -7.57 -16.80
C THR A 532 -1.13 -8.42 -15.66
N GLN A 533 -0.82 -7.82 -14.51
CA GLN A 533 -0.08 -8.51 -13.46
C GLN A 533 -0.97 -9.35 -12.56
N TRP A 534 -2.14 -8.84 -12.16
CA TRP A 534 -3.04 -9.59 -11.29
C TRP A 534 -3.60 -10.86 -11.96
N SER A 535 -3.78 -10.85 -13.29
CA SER A 535 -4.28 -12.01 -14.04
C SER A 535 -3.30 -13.19 -14.11
N THR A 536 -2.01 -12.94 -13.84
CA THR A 536 -0.98 -14.00 -13.76
C THR A 536 -0.89 -14.66 -12.39
N LYS A 537 -1.56 -14.12 -11.38
CA LYS A 537 -1.51 -14.57 -9.99
C LYS A 537 -2.62 -15.58 -9.70
N SER A 538 -2.40 -16.48 -8.75
CA SER A 538 -3.42 -17.44 -8.34
C SER A 538 -4.50 -16.77 -7.48
N ASP A 539 -5.71 -17.33 -7.51
CA ASP A 539 -6.84 -16.89 -6.69
C ASP A 539 -6.50 -16.77 -5.20
N SER A 540 -5.71 -17.72 -4.68
CA SER A 540 -5.30 -17.74 -3.27
C SER A 540 -4.44 -16.54 -2.88
N VAL A 541 -3.57 -16.07 -3.78
CA VAL A 541 -2.69 -14.91 -3.56
C VAL A 541 -3.49 -13.61 -3.56
N LEU A 542 -4.40 -13.44 -4.52
CA LEU A 542 -5.25 -12.24 -4.61
C LEU A 542 -6.19 -12.13 -3.39
N ILE A 543 -6.76 -13.26 -2.94
CA ILE A 543 -7.55 -13.31 -1.71
C ILE A 543 -6.68 -12.95 -0.49
N ALA A 544 -5.47 -13.50 -0.42
CA ALA A 544 -4.52 -13.22 0.67
C ALA A 544 -4.08 -11.75 0.72
N TYR A 545 -3.95 -11.06 -0.42
CA TYR A 545 -3.64 -9.63 -0.47
C TYR A 545 -4.68 -8.78 0.23
N LEU A 546 -5.97 -8.99 -0.07
CA LEU A 546 -7.06 -8.21 0.56
C LEU A 546 -7.07 -8.43 2.09
N ILE A 547 -6.84 -9.67 2.51
CA ILE A 547 -6.83 -10.04 3.93
C ILE A 547 -5.60 -9.47 4.64
N CYS A 548 -4.45 -9.47 3.98
CA CYS A 548 -3.23 -8.83 4.47
C CYS A 548 -3.45 -7.32 4.67
N ILE A 549 -4.06 -6.64 3.69
CA ILE A 549 -4.40 -5.21 3.82
C ILE A 549 -5.31 -4.98 5.04
N TYR A 550 -6.33 -5.81 5.22
CA TYR A 550 -7.23 -5.67 6.36
C TYR A 550 -6.53 -5.92 7.71
N LYS A 551 -5.89 -7.08 7.91
CA LYS A 551 -5.34 -7.48 9.22
C LYS A 551 -4.09 -6.69 9.62
N GLU A 552 -3.24 -6.33 8.67
CA GLU A 552 -1.91 -5.78 8.96
C GLU A 552 -1.82 -4.26 8.78
N LEU A 553 -2.67 -3.66 7.94
CA LEU A 553 -2.65 -2.21 7.70
C LEU A 553 -3.85 -1.51 8.32
N TYR A 554 -5.06 -1.98 8.04
CA TYR A 554 -6.28 -1.32 8.47
C TYR A 554 -6.64 -1.62 9.94
N TYR A 555 -6.62 -2.88 10.35
CA TYR A 555 -7.02 -3.30 11.70
C TYR A 555 -6.18 -2.67 12.84
N PRO A 556 -4.84 -2.54 12.71
CA PRO A 556 -4.03 -1.94 13.77
C PRO A 556 -4.19 -0.41 13.86
N GLN A 557 -4.34 0.27 12.72
CA GLN A 557 -4.36 1.74 12.63
C GLN A 557 -5.30 2.23 11.50
N PRO A 558 -6.63 2.20 11.70
CA PRO A 558 -7.60 2.58 10.66
C PRO A 558 -7.48 4.05 10.26
N ASP A 559 -7.23 4.96 11.21
CA ASP A 559 -7.15 6.41 10.95
C ASP A 559 -6.01 6.79 9.99
N LEU A 560 -4.88 6.08 10.05
CA LEU A 560 -3.73 6.33 9.18
C LEU A 560 -3.90 5.73 7.78
N PHE A 561 -4.82 4.77 7.62
CA PHE A 561 -5.10 4.11 6.34
C PHE A 561 -6.17 4.84 5.52
N LEU A 562 -6.90 5.81 6.10
CA LEU A 562 -7.96 6.58 5.43
C LEU A 562 -7.51 7.21 4.09
N ASN A 563 -6.31 7.79 4.03
CA ASN A 563 -5.78 8.39 2.80
C ASN A 563 -5.41 7.36 1.72
N GLU A 564 -5.14 6.12 2.11
CA GLU A 564 -4.82 5.01 1.20
C GLU A 564 -6.07 4.25 0.75
N ILE A 565 -7.18 4.33 1.50
CA ILE A 565 -8.47 3.75 1.14
C ILE A 565 -8.98 4.30 -0.20
N ASP A 566 -8.92 5.63 -0.41
CA ASP A 566 -9.38 6.23 -1.68
C ASP A 566 -8.56 5.74 -2.88
N LYS A 567 -7.24 5.55 -2.70
CA LYS A 567 -6.39 4.96 -3.73
C LYS A 567 -6.76 3.50 -4.00
N LEU A 568 -7.03 2.74 -2.94
CA LEU A 568 -7.44 1.34 -3.04
C LEU A 568 -8.78 1.23 -3.76
N LYS A 569 -9.80 2.01 -3.38
CA LYS A 569 -11.14 2.04 -3.99
C LYS A 569 -11.09 2.11 -5.50
N SER A 570 -10.29 3.04 -6.04
CA SER A 570 -10.19 3.25 -7.49
C SER A 570 -9.57 2.08 -8.27
N LYS A 571 -8.91 1.13 -7.59
CA LYS A 571 -8.11 0.06 -8.22
C LYS A 571 -8.41 -1.33 -7.69
N LEU A 572 -9.33 -1.46 -6.73
CA LEU A 572 -9.59 -2.68 -6.00
C LEU A 572 -10.13 -3.78 -6.91
N ILE A 573 -9.62 -5.00 -6.72
CA ILE A 573 -10.02 -6.20 -7.45
C ILE A 573 -10.55 -7.22 -6.45
N ILE A 574 -11.75 -7.73 -6.72
CA ILE A 574 -12.46 -8.64 -5.81
C ILE A 574 -12.94 -9.87 -6.57
N LYS A 575 -12.81 -11.04 -5.95
CA LYS A 575 -13.39 -12.27 -6.45
C LYS A 575 -14.89 -12.26 -6.22
N ILE A 576 -15.67 -12.42 -7.28
CA ILE A 576 -17.13 -12.51 -7.23
C ILE A 576 -17.58 -13.97 -7.18
N ARG A 577 -18.81 -14.23 -6.74
CA ARG A 577 -19.38 -15.59 -6.58
C ARG A 577 -19.35 -16.42 -7.88
N GLU A 578 -19.38 -15.78 -9.04
CA GLU A 578 -19.21 -16.40 -10.36
C GLU A 578 -17.79 -16.95 -10.62
N GLY A 579 -16.85 -16.76 -9.68
CA GLY A 579 -15.47 -17.24 -9.74
C GLY A 579 -14.51 -16.31 -10.49
N LYS A 580 -15.00 -15.22 -11.06
CA LYS A 580 -14.18 -14.20 -11.74
C LYS A 580 -13.68 -13.14 -10.77
N PHE A 581 -12.61 -12.44 -11.13
CA PHE A 581 -12.16 -11.24 -10.44
C PHE A 581 -12.63 -10.00 -11.21
N VAL A 582 -13.22 -9.04 -10.51
CA VAL A 582 -13.78 -7.82 -11.10
C VAL A 582 -13.23 -6.59 -10.38
N ARG A 583 -12.96 -5.52 -11.14
CA ARG A 583 -12.63 -4.20 -10.58
C ARG A 583 -13.89 -3.47 -10.13
N THR A 584 -13.88 -3.02 -8.88
CA THR A 584 -14.92 -2.12 -8.34
C THR A 584 -14.61 -0.71 -8.82
N ASN A 585 -15.17 -0.29 -9.95
CA ASN A 585 -14.93 1.06 -10.47
C ASN A 585 -15.69 2.11 -9.65
N SER A 586 -15.01 3.21 -9.32
CA SER A 586 -15.57 4.41 -8.68
C SER A 586 -16.65 5.16 -9.49
N ASN A 587 -16.94 4.70 -10.72
CA ASN A 587 -17.98 5.25 -11.60
C ASN A 587 -19.29 4.45 -11.60
N GLY A 588 -19.47 3.48 -10.69
CA GLY A 588 -20.74 2.74 -10.53
C GLY A 588 -21.03 1.67 -11.58
N ALA A 589 -20.04 1.26 -12.39
CA ALA A 589 -20.23 0.28 -13.45
C ALA A 589 -20.30 -1.18 -12.97
N ASN A 590 -19.61 -1.52 -11.87
CA ASN A 590 -19.58 -2.86 -11.28
C ASN A 590 -19.85 -2.75 -9.77
N ILE A 591 -21.12 -2.80 -9.39
CA ILE A 591 -21.55 -2.74 -7.98
C ILE A 591 -21.46 -4.16 -7.41
N VAL A 592 -20.71 -4.33 -6.32
CA VAL A 592 -20.53 -5.64 -5.67
C VAL A 592 -21.19 -5.64 -4.30
N HIS A 593 -22.05 -6.62 -4.07
CA HIS A 593 -22.83 -6.79 -2.85
C HIS A 593 -22.22 -7.84 -1.92
N LEU A 594 -22.36 -7.60 -0.63
CA LEU A 594 -21.96 -8.53 0.43
C LEU A 594 -23.01 -9.62 0.59
N THR A 595 -22.58 -10.86 0.84
CA THR A 595 -23.46 -12.02 1.03
C THR A 595 -23.90 -12.15 2.49
N SER A 596 -25.00 -12.89 2.70
CA SER A 596 -25.54 -13.15 4.04
C SER A 596 -24.54 -13.91 4.94
N LEU A 597 -23.61 -14.67 4.35
CA LEU A 597 -22.57 -15.44 5.03
C LEU A 597 -21.59 -14.58 5.84
N TYR A 598 -21.36 -13.32 5.44
CA TYR A 598 -20.54 -12.38 6.20
C TYR A 598 -21.25 -11.81 7.44
N GLY A 599 -22.50 -12.23 7.69
CA GLY A 599 -23.34 -11.74 8.78
C GLY A 599 -24.01 -10.41 8.47
N CYS A 600 -24.16 -10.08 7.18
CA CYS A 600 -24.85 -8.89 6.71
C CYS A 600 -26.35 -9.17 6.67
N GLU A 601 -27.08 -8.72 7.70
CA GLU A 601 -28.53 -8.94 7.83
C GLU A 601 -29.34 -8.26 6.70
N ARG A 602 -28.79 -7.19 6.13
CA ARG A 602 -29.37 -6.43 5.02
C ARG A 602 -29.03 -7.00 3.65
N SER A 603 -28.24 -8.07 3.55
CA SER A 603 -27.79 -8.57 2.24
C SER A 603 -28.95 -8.91 1.28
N LEU A 604 -28.81 -8.46 0.04
CA LEU A 604 -29.72 -8.78 -1.08
C LEU A 604 -29.68 -10.26 -1.47
N ASP A 605 -28.70 -11.03 -0.99
CA ASP A 605 -28.56 -12.49 -1.15
C ASP A 605 -29.75 -13.27 -0.56
N SER A 606 -30.50 -12.66 0.36
CA SER A 606 -31.71 -13.24 0.93
C SER A 606 -32.93 -13.20 0.01
N LEU A 607 -32.90 -12.37 -1.03
CA LEU A 607 -33.93 -12.33 -2.07
C LEU A 607 -33.65 -13.49 -3.01
N THR A 608 -34.66 -14.31 -3.38
CA THR A 608 -34.48 -15.36 -4.39
C THR A 608 -34.35 -14.80 -5.81
N LEU A 609 -34.01 -13.51 -5.92
CA LEU A 609 -33.60 -12.82 -7.13
C LEU A 609 -32.36 -13.54 -7.66
N SER A 610 -32.58 -14.29 -8.73
CA SER A 610 -31.57 -14.98 -9.52
C SER A 610 -30.33 -14.10 -9.69
N MET A 611 -29.21 -14.56 -9.13
CA MET A 611 -27.82 -14.68 -9.64
C MET A 611 -27.35 -13.89 -10.89
N ASP A 612 -28.22 -13.26 -11.66
CA ASP A 612 -27.96 -12.69 -12.99
C ASP A 612 -28.03 -11.14 -13.03
N GLN A 613 -28.52 -10.47 -11.97
CA GLN A 613 -28.62 -8.99 -11.93
C GLN A 613 -27.70 -8.31 -10.92
N PHE A 614 -27.39 -8.97 -9.79
CA PHE A 614 -26.51 -8.43 -8.76
C PHE A 614 -25.22 -9.25 -8.68
N THR A 615 -24.10 -8.56 -8.62
CA THR A 615 -22.80 -9.19 -8.45
C THR A 615 -22.49 -9.33 -6.97
N PHE A 616 -22.26 -10.55 -6.49
CA PHE A 616 -21.94 -10.81 -5.08
C PHE A 616 -20.45 -11.13 -4.89
N ILE A 617 -19.89 -10.71 -3.75
CA ILE A 617 -18.55 -11.14 -3.32
C ILE A 617 -18.51 -12.68 -3.18
N SER A 618 -17.38 -13.29 -3.54
CA SER A 618 -17.17 -14.73 -3.38
C SER A 618 -17.19 -15.13 -1.90
N ASP A 619 -17.72 -16.31 -1.62
CA ASP A 619 -17.71 -16.89 -0.28
C ASP A 619 -16.31 -17.44 0.11
N ASP A 620 -15.35 -17.41 -0.82
CA ASP A 620 -13.96 -17.87 -0.61
C ASP A 620 -13.23 -17.08 0.49
N TYR A 621 -13.44 -15.75 0.59
CA TYR A 621 -12.78 -14.95 1.63
C TYR A 621 -13.23 -15.39 3.03
N TYR A 622 -14.49 -15.80 3.17
CA TYR A 622 -15.03 -16.36 4.40
C TYR A 622 -14.55 -17.79 4.66
N ASN A 623 -14.69 -18.67 3.67
CA ASN A 623 -14.40 -20.10 3.82
C ASN A 623 -12.90 -20.38 4.04
N GLN A 624 -12.02 -19.68 3.33
CA GLN A 624 -10.57 -19.93 3.40
C GLN A 624 -9.90 -19.35 4.66
N TYR A 625 -10.52 -18.36 5.30
CA TYR A 625 -9.96 -17.60 6.42
C TYR A 625 -10.90 -17.52 7.63
N ARG A 626 -11.87 -18.43 7.72
CA ARG A 626 -12.82 -18.57 8.84
C ARG A 626 -12.15 -18.49 10.20
N THR A 627 -11.02 -19.17 10.37
CA THR A 627 -10.27 -19.24 11.63
C THR A 627 -9.51 -17.97 11.97
N GLU A 628 -9.13 -17.16 10.96
CA GLU A 628 -8.31 -15.95 11.15
C GLU A 628 -9.13 -14.66 11.25
N LEU A 629 -10.30 -14.61 10.60
CA LEU A 629 -11.14 -13.41 10.50
C LEU A 629 -12.46 -13.51 11.26
N PHE A 630 -12.97 -14.73 11.48
CA PHE A 630 -14.37 -14.96 11.86
C PHE A 630 -14.52 -15.85 13.11
N TYR A 631 -13.48 -15.96 13.95
CA TYR A 631 -13.57 -16.67 15.24
C TYR A 631 -14.44 -15.92 16.26
N GLN A 632 -14.43 -14.57 16.22
CA GLN A 632 -15.26 -13.72 17.05
C GLN A 632 -16.18 -12.83 16.19
N ASP A 633 -17.43 -12.66 16.61
CA ASP A 633 -18.41 -11.80 15.91
C ASP A 633 -18.00 -10.33 15.86
N THR A 634 -17.15 -9.88 16.79
CA THR A 634 -16.58 -8.53 16.81
C THR A 634 -15.62 -8.29 15.64
N GLU A 635 -14.74 -9.26 15.33
CA GLU A 635 -13.82 -9.16 14.20
C GLU A 635 -14.56 -9.23 12.86
N ARG A 636 -15.59 -10.07 12.77
CA ARG A 636 -16.49 -10.13 11.62
C ARG A 636 -17.10 -8.77 11.31
N LYS A 637 -17.68 -8.10 12.31
CA LYS A 637 -18.29 -6.77 12.15
C LYS A 637 -17.27 -5.71 11.71
N LYS A 638 -16.05 -5.76 12.23
CA LYS A 638 -14.96 -4.85 11.83
C LYS A 638 -14.52 -5.08 10.38
N PHE A 639 -14.48 -6.34 9.93
CA PHE A 639 -14.15 -6.67 8.55
C PHE A 639 -15.25 -6.22 7.60
N VAL A 640 -16.52 -6.46 7.93
CA VAL A 640 -17.67 -5.95 7.15
C VAL A 640 -17.62 -4.42 7.05
N ARG A 641 -17.29 -3.71 8.14
CA ARG A 641 -17.10 -2.26 8.10
C ARG A 641 -15.98 -1.85 7.14
N PHE A 642 -14.85 -2.54 7.14
CA PHE A 642 -13.77 -2.30 6.18
C PHE A 642 -14.23 -2.51 4.73
N LEU A 643 -14.98 -3.57 4.45
CA LEU A 643 -15.53 -3.82 3.11
C LEU A 643 -16.53 -2.71 2.70
N ASN A 644 -17.40 -2.27 3.61
CA ASN A 644 -18.31 -1.14 3.36
C ASN A 644 -17.53 0.16 3.07
N GLU A 645 -16.41 0.39 3.77
CA GLU A 645 -15.51 1.51 3.50
C GLU A 645 -14.78 1.37 2.15
N LEU A 646 -14.81 0.21 1.49
CA LEU A 646 -14.27 -0.06 0.15
C LEU A 646 -15.33 -0.09 -0.97
N ASP A 647 -16.54 0.43 -0.71
CA ASP A 647 -17.68 0.45 -1.63
C ASP A 647 -18.23 -0.95 -1.99
N LEU A 648 -18.10 -1.92 -1.08
CA LEU A 648 -18.91 -3.15 -1.10
C LEU A 648 -20.16 -2.92 -0.26
N HIS A 649 -21.33 -3.14 -0.84
CA HIS A 649 -22.57 -2.74 -0.20
C HIS A 649 -23.31 -3.92 0.42
N ASP A 650 -23.85 -3.71 1.62
CA ASP A 650 -24.74 -4.66 2.31
C ASP A 650 -26.23 -4.38 2.04
N PHE A 651 -26.53 -3.33 1.26
CA PHE A 651 -27.86 -2.85 0.90
C PHE A 651 -27.81 -2.25 -0.53
N PHE A 652 -28.96 -1.87 -1.09
CA PHE A 652 -29.02 -1.07 -2.31
C PHE A 652 -28.11 0.16 -2.24
N LEU A 653 -27.39 0.45 -3.32
CA LEU A 653 -26.54 1.63 -3.43
C LEU A 653 -27.41 2.89 -3.57
N VAL A 654 -27.53 3.63 -2.46
CA VAL A 654 -28.21 4.93 -2.42
C VAL A 654 -27.15 6.03 -2.43
N ASN A 655 -26.93 6.64 -3.60
CA ASN A 655 -25.95 7.69 -3.77
C ASN A 655 -26.52 9.05 -3.34
N MET A 656 -25.75 9.79 -2.53
CA MET A 656 -26.04 11.20 -2.28
C MET A 656 -25.53 12.02 -3.46
N THR A 657 -26.43 12.69 -4.16
CA THR A 657 -26.09 13.58 -5.28
C THR A 657 -26.37 15.01 -4.88
N ASP A 658 -25.32 15.83 -4.93
CA ASP A 658 -25.48 17.27 -4.85
C ASP A 658 -25.91 17.75 -6.24
N ASN A 659 -27.14 18.24 -6.38
CA ASN A 659 -27.63 18.85 -7.62
C ASN A 659 -27.39 20.37 -7.55
N PRO A 660 -26.32 20.90 -8.18
CA PRO A 660 -25.91 22.28 -8.00
C PRO A 660 -26.79 23.25 -8.79
N PHE A 661 -27.25 24.33 -8.12
CA PHE A 661 -27.89 25.52 -8.68
C PHE A 661 -29.12 25.27 -9.57
N ILE A 662 -30.25 24.89 -8.97
CA ILE A 662 -31.52 24.78 -9.69
C ILE A 662 -32.23 26.16 -9.71
N ASN A 663 -32.26 26.83 -10.87
CA ASN A 663 -33.10 28.03 -11.09
C ASN A 663 -34.57 27.64 -11.35
N VAL A 664 -35.53 28.57 -11.23
CA VAL A 664 -36.98 28.33 -11.47
C VAL A 664 -37.24 27.67 -12.84
N GLU A 665 -36.46 28.02 -13.86
CA GLU A 665 -36.54 27.41 -15.21
C GLU A 665 -35.96 25.99 -15.26
N GLN A 666 -34.85 25.73 -14.56
CA GLN A 666 -34.24 24.39 -14.50
C GLN A 666 -35.04 23.45 -13.59
N LEU A 667 -35.73 23.99 -12.58
CA LEU A 667 -36.62 23.24 -11.69
C LEU A 667 -37.78 22.61 -12.45
N ALA A 668 -38.32 23.32 -13.45
CA ALA A 668 -39.50 22.89 -14.20
C ALA A 668 -39.33 21.54 -14.93
N GLY A 669 -38.09 21.08 -15.13
CA GLY A 669 -37.76 19.77 -15.70
C GLY A 669 -37.37 18.69 -14.69
N THR A 670 -37.32 19.00 -13.39
CA THR A 670 -36.88 18.05 -12.34
C THR A 670 -38.05 17.40 -11.61
N GLN A 671 -37.80 16.26 -10.94
CA GLN A 671 -38.84 15.52 -10.21
C GLN A 671 -39.46 16.32 -9.04
N TRP A 672 -38.73 17.32 -8.52
CA TRP A 672 -39.17 18.19 -7.42
C TRP A 672 -39.95 19.44 -7.84
N ALA A 673 -40.24 19.60 -9.14
CA ALA A 673 -40.90 20.79 -9.68
C ALA A 673 -42.21 21.13 -8.97
N TYR A 674 -42.94 20.11 -8.52
CA TYR A 674 -44.23 20.26 -7.84
C TYR A 674 -44.07 20.55 -6.34
N GLU A 675 -43.18 19.83 -5.65
CA GLU A 675 -42.95 19.95 -4.20
C GLU A 675 -42.27 21.27 -3.80
N ILE A 676 -41.40 21.79 -4.65
CA ILE A 676 -40.71 23.05 -4.38
C ILE A 676 -41.61 24.25 -4.74
N LYS A 677 -42.54 24.10 -5.70
CA LYS A 677 -43.54 25.13 -6.04
C LYS A 677 -44.49 25.43 -4.88
N THR A 678 -44.82 24.42 -4.06
CA THR A 678 -45.73 24.56 -2.92
C THR A 678 -45.06 25.18 -1.69
N LEU A 679 -43.73 25.12 -1.56
CA LEU A 679 -42.93 25.70 -0.47
C LEU A 679 -42.71 27.23 -0.57
N THR A 680 -43.64 27.98 -1.20
CA THR A 680 -43.75 29.46 -1.33
C THR A 680 -42.88 30.20 -2.38
N PRO A 681 -43.38 31.37 -2.90
CA PRO A 681 -42.79 32.16 -4.00
C PRO A 681 -41.57 33.02 -3.64
N LEU A 682 -40.80 32.64 -2.60
CA LEU A 682 -39.68 33.41 -2.05
C LEU A 682 -38.29 32.94 -2.51
N LEU A 683 -38.21 32.00 -3.46
CA LEU A 683 -36.95 31.49 -4.02
C LEU A 683 -36.59 32.25 -5.31
N TYR A 684 -36.14 33.50 -5.17
CA TYR A 684 -35.43 34.22 -6.24
C TYR A 684 -33.93 33.90 -6.28
N GLU A 685 -33.43 33.12 -5.31
CA GLU A 685 -32.03 32.74 -5.16
C GLU A 685 -31.82 31.26 -5.52
N PRO A 686 -30.68 30.90 -6.13
CA PRO A 686 -30.40 29.52 -6.44
C PRO A 686 -30.14 28.70 -5.17
N PHE A 687 -30.49 27.43 -5.21
CA PHE A 687 -30.34 26.49 -4.10
C PHE A 687 -29.68 25.19 -4.57
N ILE A 688 -29.12 24.45 -3.61
CA ILE A 688 -28.53 23.13 -3.81
C ILE A 688 -29.47 22.13 -3.15
N VAL A 689 -29.88 21.11 -3.91
CA VAL A 689 -30.63 19.97 -3.38
C VAL A 689 -29.65 18.84 -3.15
N LYS A 690 -29.50 18.43 -1.88
CA LYS A 690 -28.83 17.18 -1.54
C LYS A 690 -29.85 16.07 -1.62
N ASP A 691 -29.75 15.29 -2.68
CA ASP A 691 -30.69 14.24 -3.03
C ASP A 691 -30.11 12.84 -2.77
N TYR A 692 -30.99 11.88 -2.54
CA TYR A 692 -30.67 10.46 -2.46
C TYR A 692 -31.33 9.74 -3.63
N ARG A 693 -30.51 9.06 -4.45
CA ARG A 693 -30.96 8.32 -5.63
C ARG A 693 -30.43 6.88 -5.59
N CYS A 694 -31.25 5.93 -6.02
CA CYS A 694 -30.87 4.52 -6.14
C CYS A 694 -31.10 4.01 -7.56
N ASP A 695 -30.03 3.95 -8.35
CA ASP A 695 -30.10 3.49 -9.74
C ASP A 695 -30.36 1.98 -9.84
N GLU A 696 -29.88 1.19 -8.87
CA GLU A 696 -30.11 -0.27 -8.82
C GLU A 696 -31.59 -0.62 -8.69
N PHE A 697 -32.33 0.17 -7.91
CA PHE A 697 -33.77 0.00 -7.78
C PHE A 697 -34.50 0.41 -9.07
N ASP A 698 -34.10 1.53 -9.67
CA ASP A 698 -34.68 2.03 -10.92
C ASP A 698 -34.49 1.05 -12.08
N THR A 699 -33.30 0.46 -12.21
CA THR A 699 -33.00 -0.54 -13.25
C THR A 699 -33.77 -1.83 -13.02
N LEU A 700 -33.81 -2.31 -11.78
CA LEU A 700 -34.54 -3.51 -11.39
C LEU A 700 -36.02 -3.38 -11.75
N VAL A 701 -36.63 -2.26 -11.39
CA VAL A 701 -38.07 -2.03 -11.59
C VAL A 701 -38.42 -1.59 -13.02
N SER A 702 -37.48 -0.99 -13.75
CA SER A 702 -37.68 -0.63 -15.17
C SER A 702 -37.54 -1.83 -16.12
N SER A 703 -36.90 -2.91 -15.68
CA SER A 703 -36.84 -4.17 -16.43
C SER A 703 -38.24 -4.80 -16.45
N LYS A 704 -38.98 -4.62 -17.55
CA LYS A 704 -40.39 -5.04 -17.71
C LYS A 704 -40.54 -6.57 -17.88
N ASP A 705 -39.96 -7.36 -16.98
CA ASP A 705 -40.23 -8.79 -16.90
C ASP A 705 -41.54 -9.00 -16.13
N ASN A 706 -42.65 -8.88 -16.87
CA ASN A 706 -44.03 -8.95 -16.35
C ASN A 706 -44.43 -10.31 -15.73
N ASN A 707 -43.53 -11.30 -15.67
CA ASN A 707 -43.88 -12.69 -15.32
C ASN A 707 -43.47 -13.14 -13.90
N ASP A 708 -42.72 -12.35 -13.11
CA ASP A 708 -42.24 -12.75 -11.78
C ASP A 708 -42.89 -11.95 -10.64
N VAL A 709 -44.18 -12.17 -10.40
CA VAL A 709 -44.96 -11.53 -9.30
C VAL A 709 -44.35 -11.83 -7.92
N THR A 710 -43.76 -13.02 -7.76
CA THR A 710 -43.08 -13.48 -6.55
C THR A 710 -41.87 -12.62 -6.20
N ARG A 711 -41.11 -12.18 -7.21
CA ARG A 711 -39.92 -11.34 -7.08
C ARG A 711 -40.24 -9.99 -6.45
N TYR A 712 -41.21 -9.27 -7.02
CA TYR A 712 -41.65 -7.97 -6.50
C TYR A 712 -42.29 -8.08 -5.12
N THR A 713 -42.92 -9.22 -4.82
CA THR A 713 -43.45 -9.50 -3.48
C THR A 713 -42.34 -9.60 -2.43
N GLN A 714 -41.22 -10.28 -2.76
CA GLN A 714 -40.07 -10.37 -1.85
C GLN A 714 -39.39 -9.01 -1.64
N ILE A 715 -39.23 -8.22 -2.71
CA ILE A 715 -38.67 -6.86 -2.63
C ILE A 715 -39.53 -5.98 -1.73
N LEU A 716 -40.85 -6.05 -1.88
CA LEU A 716 -41.79 -5.28 -1.06
C LEU A 716 -41.67 -5.63 0.43
N LEU A 717 -41.61 -6.92 0.76
CA LEU A 717 -41.44 -7.40 2.15
C LEU A 717 -40.06 -7.04 2.72
N TYR A 718 -39.03 -7.06 1.88
CA TYR A 718 -37.67 -6.69 2.26
C TYR A 718 -37.55 -5.19 2.56
N LEU A 719 -38.13 -4.33 1.72
CA LEU A 719 -38.16 -2.88 1.95
C LEU A 719 -39.01 -2.51 3.17
N ASP A 720 -40.14 -3.21 3.41
CA ASP A 720 -40.96 -3.04 4.61
C ASP A 720 -40.17 -3.33 5.89
N ARG A 721 -39.42 -4.44 5.92
CA ARG A 721 -38.57 -4.83 7.06
C ARG A 721 -37.51 -3.78 7.41
N TRP A 722 -36.93 -3.13 6.41
CA TRP A 722 -35.83 -2.18 6.58
C TRP A 722 -36.24 -0.71 6.50
N CYS A 723 -37.53 -0.41 6.42
CA CYS A 723 -38.07 0.94 6.23
C CYS A 723 -37.55 1.96 7.27
N GLN A 724 -37.54 1.60 8.55
CA GLN A 724 -37.04 2.47 9.62
C GLN A 724 -35.57 2.86 9.42
N SER A 725 -34.73 1.92 8.96
CA SER A 725 -33.31 2.15 8.69
C SER A 725 -33.09 3.03 7.45
N MET A 726 -34.04 3.04 6.52
CA MET A 726 -33.99 3.84 5.30
C MET A 726 -34.59 5.24 5.45
N SER A 727 -35.18 5.57 6.60
CA SER A 727 -35.86 6.85 6.84
C SER A 727 -35.01 8.08 6.53
N ALA A 728 -33.69 8.00 6.73
CA ALA A 728 -32.74 9.05 6.39
C ALA A 728 -32.63 9.34 4.89
N PHE A 729 -32.89 8.34 4.03
CA PHE A 729 -32.77 8.47 2.58
C PHE A 729 -34.05 8.96 1.91
N TYR A 730 -35.17 9.05 2.63
CA TYR A 730 -36.46 9.47 2.05
C TYR A 730 -36.63 10.98 1.95
N VAL A 731 -35.81 11.75 2.68
CA VAL A 731 -35.88 13.20 2.73
C VAL A 731 -34.65 13.78 2.06
N ALA A 732 -34.86 14.55 0.99
CA ALA A 732 -33.83 15.40 0.41
C ALA A 732 -33.79 16.75 1.14
N SER A 733 -32.59 17.31 1.26
CA SER A 733 -32.39 18.58 1.97
C SER A 733 -32.10 19.72 1.00
N VAL A 734 -32.76 20.86 1.23
CA VAL A 734 -32.60 22.06 0.40
C VAL A 734 -31.74 23.08 1.15
N ILE A 735 -30.62 23.45 0.53
CA ILE A 735 -29.66 24.41 1.08
C ILE A 735 -29.71 25.69 0.25
N ARG A 736 -30.00 26.83 0.88
CA ARG A 736 -29.97 28.14 0.24
C ARG A 736 -28.52 28.53 -0.07
N ALA A 737 -28.22 28.97 -1.29
CA ALA A 737 -26.87 29.41 -1.63
C ALA A 737 -26.71 30.93 -1.36
N ARG A 738 -26.27 31.31 -0.15
CA ARG A 738 -25.77 32.69 0.07
C ARG A 738 -24.29 32.78 -0.28
N GLY A 739 -23.94 33.85 -1.00
CA GLY A 739 -22.65 34.06 -1.62
C GLY A 739 -21.44 33.95 -0.67
N ARG A 740 -20.39 33.30 -1.17
CA ARG A 740 -18.99 33.30 -0.70
C ARG A 740 -18.81 33.57 0.81
N HIS A 741 -19.27 32.66 1.66
CA HIS A 741 -18.56 32.21 2.88
C HIS A 741 -19.43 31.12 3.54
N VAL A 742 -18.91 29.88 3.50
CA VAL A 742 -19.54 28.69 4.07
C VAL A 742 -19.35 28.72 5.58
N THR A 743 -20.24 29.39 6.31
CA THR A 743 -20.43 29.14 7.74
C THR A 743 -21.90 29.29 8.11
N THR A 744 -22.50 28.15 8.45
CA THR A 744 -23.78 27.98 9.15
C THR A 744 -25.03 28.51 8.45
N LEU A 745 -25.62 27.66 7.59
CA LEU A 745 -26.99 27.83 7.10
C LEU A 745 -27.85 26.66 7.60
N ALA A 746 -28.93 26.98 8.32
CA ALA A 746 -29.90 26.01 8.80
C ALA A 746 -30.67 25.39 7.61
N PRO A 747 -30.87 24.05 7.58
CA PRO A 747 -31.62 23.39 6.53
C PRO A 747 -33.08 23.91 6.49
N VAL A 748 -33.57 24.24 5.30
CA VAL A 748 -35.01 24.46 5.09
C VAL A 748 -35.68 23.10 5.20
N LYS A 749 -36.87 23.03 5.82
CA LYS A 749 -37.64 21.80 6.03
C LYS A 749 -37.69 20.97 4.73
N GLY A 750 -37.33 19.69 4.83
CA GLY A 750 -36.96 18.83 3.70
C GLY A 750 -38.09 18.47 2.73
N ILE A 751 -37.69 18.18 1.50
CA ILE A 751 -38.51 17.68 0.38
C ILE A 751 -38.31 16.16 0.24
N GLU A 752 -39.08 15.47 -0.60
CA GLU A 752 -38.91 14.03 -0.79
C GLU A 752 -37.72 13.73 -1.70
N SER A 753 -36.95 12.69 -1.43
CA SER A 753 -35.79 12.31 -2.26
C SER A 753 -36.20 11.64 -3.58
N SER A 754 -35.31 11.62 -4.58
CA SER A 754 -35.50 10.89 -5.83
C SER A 754 -35.76 9.40 -5.58
N PHE A 755 -35.10 8.80 -4.59
CA PHE A 755 -35.36 7.41 -4.20
C PHE A 755 -36.80 7.23 -3.72
N CYS A 756 -37.29 8.13 -2.85
CA CYS A 756 -38.68 8.12 -2.37
C CYS A 756 -39.70 8.34 -3.50
N LEU A 757 -39.37 9.20 -4.46
CA LEU A 757 -40.19 9.45 -5.65
C LEU A 757 -40.20 8.24 -6.59
N SER A 758 -39.05 7.59 -6.79
CA SER A 758 -38.94 6.39 -7.62
C SER A 758 -39.80 5.24 -7.09
N LEU A 759 -39.80 5.03 -5.76
CA LEU A 759 -40.65 4.03 -5.12
C LEU A 759 -42.13 4.15 -5.53
N ARG A 760 -42.64 5.37 -5.77
CA ARG A 760 -44.03 5.66 -6.15
C ARG A 760 -44.27 5.76 -7.66
N LYS A 761 -43.24 6.08 -8.42
CA LYS A 761 -43.33 6.37 -9.86
C LYS A 761 -43.61 5.12 -10.70
N HIS A 762 -42.98 4.02 -10.35
CA HIS A 762 -42.98 2.80 -11.17
C HIS A 762 -44.11 1.83 -10.79
N SER A 763 -44.56 1.03 -11.76
CA SER A 763 -45.58 -0.01 -11.57
C SER A 763 -44.92 -1.33 -11.15
N TRP A 764 -44.71 -1.54 -9.86
CA TRP A 764 -44.01 -2.71 -9.33
C TRP A 764 -44.72 -3.42 -8.18
N ILE A 765 -45.87 -2.91 -7.72
CA ILE A 765 -46.61 -3.54 -6.63
C ILE A 765 -47.46 -4.70 -7.16
N PRO A 766 -47.27 -5.92 -6.65
CA PRO A 766 -48.07 -7.07 -7.05
C PRO A 766 -49.46 -7.01 -6.41
N VAL A 767 -50.49 -7.07 -7.26
CA VAL A 767 -51.91 -7.05 -6.86
C VAL A 767 -52.53 -8.44 -7.04
N ALA A 768 -53.61 -8.75 -6.30
CA ALA A 768 -54.41 -9.95 -6.47
C ALA A 768 -54.90 -10.09 -7.93
N GLY A 769 -54.21 -10.93 -8.72
CA GLY A 769 -54.43 -11.06 -10.18
C GLY A 769 -53.15 -11.10 -11.01
N GLY A 770 -51.98 -10.87 -10.40
CA GLY A 770 -50.67 -11.04 -11.05
C GLY A 770 -50.22 -9.87 -11.92
N GLN A 771 -50.97 -8.76 -11.94
CA GLN A 771 -50.58 -7.52 -12.60
C GLN A 771 -49.84 -6.60 -11.62
N LEU A 772 -48.90 -5.81 -12.15
CA LEU A 772 -48.12 -4.83 -11.40
C LEU A 772 -48.74 -3.44 -11.53
N PHE A 773 -48.95 -2.77 -10.40
CA PHE A 773 -49.51 -1.43 -10.33
C PHE A 773 -48.56 -0.46 -9.65
N LYS A 774 -48.78 0.84 -9.88
CA LYS A 774 -48.11 1.89 -9.10
C LYS A 774 -48.61 1.85 -7.66
N PRO A 775 -47.76 2.03 -6.65
CA PRO A 775 -48.22 1.98 -5.27
C PRO A 775 -49.35 2.98 -4.97
N THR A 776 -49.33 4.17 -5.57
CA THR A 776 -50.38 5.20 -5.41
C THR A 776 -51.76 4.78 -5.93
N ASP A 777 -51.80 3.80 -6.82
CA ASP A 777 -53.04 3.31 -7.43
C ASP A 777 -53.60 2.07 -6.71
N VAL A 778 -52.81 1.46 -5.81
CA VAL A 778 -53.17 0.24 -5.08
C VAL A 778 -53.82 0.56 -3.74
N TYR A 779 -54.83 -0.24 -3.39
CA TYR A 779 -55.57 -0.11 -2.15
C TYR A 779 -55.08 -1.10 -1.09
N PHE A 780 -54.89 -0.63 0.13
CA PHE A 780 -54.51 -1.45 1.29
C PHE A 780 -55.72 -1.64 2.22
N LEU A 781 -56.68 -2.46 1.79
CA LEU A 781 -57.99 -2.62 2.45
C LEU A 781 -58.04 -3.80 3.44
N PRO A 782 -58.99 -3.80 4.39
CA PRO A 782 -59.23 -4.95 5.27
C PRO A 782 -59.59 -6.24 4.50
N LEU A 783 -59.20 -7.42 5.03
CA LEU A 783 -59.35 -8.75 4.41
C LEU A 783 -60.77 -9.11 3.92
N LYS A 784 -61.82 -8.50 4.49
CA LYS A 784 -63.23 -8.78 4.16
C LYS A 784 -63.93 -7.60 3.47
N ASN A 785 -63.19 -6.67 2.88
CA ASN A 785 -63.81 -5.55 2.19
C ASN A 785 -64.47 -6.04 0.87
N PRO A 786 -65.78 -5.81 0.66
CA PRO A 786 -66.51 -6.32 -0.51
C PRO A 786 -65.99 -5.77 -1.84
N PHE A 787 -65.29 -4.63 -1.81
CA PHE A 787 -64.79 -3.95 -3.00
C PHE A 787 -63.41 -4.45 -3.45
N CYS A 788 -62.73 -5.31 -2.68
CA CYS A 788 -61.44 -5.88 -3.06
C CYS A 788 -61.47 -6.55 -4.45
N ARG A 789 -62.59 -7.18 -4.83
CA ARG A 789 -62.72 -7.86 -6.14
C ARG A 789 -62.66 -6.90 -7.35
N TYR A 790 -62.91 -5.61 -7.16
CA TYR A 790 -63.09 -4.64 -8.24
C TYR A 790 -62.01 -3.56 -8.31
N VAL A 791 -61.14 -3.54 -7.30
CA VAL A 791 -60.13 -2.50 -7.13
C VAL A 791 -58.78 -3.17 -6.98
N PRO A 792 -57.71 -2.66 -7.63
CA PRO A 792 -56.37 -3.18 -7.42
C PRO A 792 -55.98 -3.05 -5.95
N HIS A 793 -55.92 -4.16 -5.24
CA HIS A 793 -55.64 -4.21 -3.81
C HIS A 793 -54.53 -5.20 -3.49
N LEU A 794 -53.83 -4.94 -2.39
CA LEU A 794 -52.83 -5.84 -1.85
C LEU A 794 -53.54 -7.01 -1.15
N ASP A 795 -53.22 -8.25 -1.54
CA ASP A 795 -53.78 -9.44 -0.89
C ASP A 795 -53.16 -9.62 0.49
N ARG A 796 -53.84 -9.10 1.52
CA ARG A 796 -53.40 -9.18 2.93
C ARG A 796 -53.33 -10.62 3.46
N SER A 797 -53.91 -11.61 2.77
CA SER A 797 -53.77 -13.02 3.16
C SER A 797 -52.40 -13.60 2.77
N LYS A 798 -51.74 -13.01 1.77
CA LYS A 798 -50.44 -13.44 1.24
C LYS A 798 -49.29 -12.50 1.58
N ILE A 799 -49.58 -11.21 1.74
CA ILE A 799 -48.58 -10.17 1.98
C ILE A 799 -48.95 -9.42 3.25
N SER A 800 -48.13 -9.56 4.29
CA SER A 800 -48.28 -8.85 5.56
C SER A 800 -47.20 -7.78 5.68
N LEU A 801 -47.58 -6.52 5.47
CA LEU A 801 -46.71 -5.37 5.73
C LEU A 801 -46.77 -5.01 7.22
N THR A 802 -45.62 -4.81 7.83
CA THR A 802 -45.43 -4.58 9.27
C THR A 802 -45.27 -3.11 9.62
N ASP A 803 -44.69 -2.29 8.74
CA ASP A 803 -44.43 -0.87 9.01
C ASP A 803 -45.54 0.03 8.44
N THR A 804 -46.30 0.67 9.33
CA THR A 804 -47.35 1.62 8.93
C THR A 804 -46.80 2.87 8.26
N ASN A 805 -45.55 3.27 8.58
CA ASN A 805 -44.90 4.40 7.92
C ASN A 805 -44.55 4.07 6.47
N PHE A 806 -44.15 2.83 6.20
CA PHE A 806 -43.85 2.37 4.84
C PHE A 806 -45.10 2.36 3.95
N VAL A 807 -46.22 1.87 4.51
CA VAL A 807 -47.54 1.88 3.83
C VAL A 807 -47.96 3.31 3.49
N ASN A 808 -47.76 4.26 4.41
CA ASN A 808 -48.04 5.68 4.18
C ASN A 808 -47.09 6.29 3.14
N LEU A 809 -45.80 5.95 3.18
CA LEU A 809 -44.78 6.46 2.27
C LEU A 809 -45.02 6.03 0.82
N LEU A 810 -45.42 4.77 0.60
CA LEU A 810 -45.81 4.28 -0.72
C LEU A 810 -47.10 4.94 -1.24
N GLY A 811 -47.91 5.53 -0.36
CA GLY A 811 -49.14 6.22 -0.75
C GLY A 811 -50.28 5.27 -1.09
N PHE A 812 -50.33 4.08 -0.48
CA PHE A 812 -51.45 3.16 -0.67
C PHE A 812 -52.77 3.80 -0.25
N LYS A 813 -53.82 3.59 -1.05
CA LYS A 813 -55.16 4.07 -0.71
C LYS A 813 -55.76 3.20 0.40
N GLN A 814 -55.89 3.77 1.59
CA GLN A 814 -56.38 3.05 2.77
C GLN A 814 -57.91 2.99 2.84
N GLU A 815 -58.59 3.93 2.18
CA GLU A 815 -60.04 4.03 2.15
C GLU A 815 -60.56 4.19 0.72
N ILE A 816 -61.75 3.65 0.48
CA ILE A 816 -62.45 3.79 -0.79
C ILE A 816 -63.25 5.09 -0.73
N THR A 817 -62.93 6.03 -1.63
CA THR A 817 -63.61 7.31 -1.71
C THR A 817 -64.86 7.23 -2.58
N ARG A 818 -65.82 8.14 -2.35
CA ARG A 818 -67.04 8.28 -3.17
C ARG A 818 -66.75 8.43 -4.65
N LYS A 819 -65.67 9.16 -4.98
CA LYS A 819 -65.19 9.34 -6.35
C LYS A 819 -64.82 8.01 -6.99
N THR A 820 -64.13 7.13 -6.26
CA THR A 820 -63.74 5.79 -6.75
C THR A 820 -64.97 4.92 -7.04
N ILE A 821 -65.97 4.91 -6.13
CA ILE A 821 -67.19 4.12 -6.32
C ILE A 821 -68.03 4.66 -7.48
N PHE A 822 -68.06 5.97 -7.64
CA PHE A 822 -68.72 6.59 -8.77
C PHE A 822 -68.02 6.29 -10.10
N GLU A 823 -66.68 6.34 -10.14
CA GLU A 823 -65.86 5.90 -11.27
C GLU A 823 -66.11 4.43 -11.62
N LEU A 824 -66.25 3.55 -10.62
CA LEU A 824 -66.61 2.14 -10.81
C LEU A 824 -68.00 1.98 -11.41
N LEU A 825 -69.01 2.66 -10.87
CA LEU A 825 -70.38 2.63 -11.39
C LEU A 825 -70.46 3.15 -12.83
N MET A 826 -69.74 4.23 -13.14
CA MET A 826 -69.65 4.80 -14.49
C MET A 826 -68.94 3.85 -15.47
N LYS A 827 -67.89 3.17 -15.01
CA LYS A 827 -67.19 2.15 -15.79
C LYS A 827 -68.11 0.97 -16.12
N TRP A 828 -68.93 0.56 -15.16
CA TRP A 828 -69.91 -0.52 -15.36
C TRP A 828 -71.09 -0.10 -16.24
N SER A 829 -71.59 1.13 -16.12
CA SER A 829 -72.75 1.57 -16.90
C SER A 829 -72.44 1.95 -18.34
N CYS A 830 -71.25 2.50 -18.60
CA CYS A 830 -70.90 3.07 -19.91
C CYS A 830 -69.77 2.33 -20.64
N ASN A 831 -69.19 1.28 -20.03
CA ASN A 831 -68.06 0.50 -20.55
C ASN A 831 -66.89 1.37 -21.05
N LEU A 832 -66.63 2.46 -20.33
CA LEU A 832 -65.61 3.46 -20.68
C LEU A 832 -64.21 2.94 -20.36
N ASP A 833 -63.26 3.23 -21.24
CA ASP A 833 -61.84 3.08 -20.96
C ASP A 833 -61.37 4.09 -19.89
N ASN A 834 -60.30 3.75 -19.18
CA ASN A 834 -59.83 4.52 -18.02
C ASN A 834 -59.48 5.99 -18.39
N ASP A 835 -59.02 6.26 -19.61
CA ASP A 835 -58.68 7.61 -20.09
C ASP A 835 -59.93 8.48 -20.34
N SER A 836 -60.99 7.90 -20.91
CA SER A 836 -62.26 8.60 -21.12
C SER A 836 -62.97 8.87 -19.79
N LEU A 837 -62.91 7.93 -18.84
CA LEU A 837 -63.40 8.10 -17.47
C LEU A 837 -62.70 9.26 -16.75
N TRP A 838 -61.36 9.32 -16.82
CA TRP A 838 -60.59 10.37 -16.15
C TRP A 838 -60.93 11.77 -16.68
N LYS A 839 -61.11 11.91 -18.00
CA LYS A 839 -61.52 13.18 -18.64
C LYS A 839 -62.92 13.60 -18.21
N LEU A 840 -63.86 12.67 -18.14
CA LEU A 840 -65.26 12.93 -17.76
C LEU A 840 -65.41 13.30 -16.28
N VAL A 841 -64.67 12.62 -15.39
CA VAL A 841 -64.80 12.79 -13.93
C VAL A 841 -64.13 14.07 -13.42
N ASN A 842 -63.11 14.59 -14.12
CA ASN A 842 -62.39 15.80 -13.73
C ASN A 842 -62.87 17.10 -14.40
N MET A 843 -63.90 17.06 -15.25
CA MET A 843 -64.52 18.29 -15.78
C MET A 843 -65.36 18.97 -14.69
N THR A 844 -64.71 19.78 -13.86
CA THR A 844 -65.35 20.70 -12.91
C THR A 844 -65.66 22.03 -13.60
N SER A 845 -66.73 22.12 -14.39
CA SER A 845 -67.45 23.38 -14.66
C SER A 845 -68.53 23.19 -15.71
N ASN A 846 -69.63 23.90 -15.47
CA ASN A 846 -70.77 24.09 -16.37
C ASN A 846 -70.31 24.30 -17.82
N LEU A 847 -70.46 23.27 -18.67
CA LEU A 847 -70.72 23.33 -20.12
C LEU A 847 -70.75 21.89 -20.64
N ILE A 848 -71.94 21.43 -21.05
CA ILE A 848 -72.14 20.22 -21.86
C ILE A 848 -71.52 20.50 -23.24
N PRO A 849 -70.62 19.64 -23.75
CA PRO A 849 -71.00 18.85 -24.93
C PRO A 849 -70.29 17.48 -24.92
N CYS A 850 -70.96 16.34 -25.13
CA CYS A 850 -71.26 15.79 -26.44
C CYS A 850 -71.96 14.44 -26.22
N THR A 851 -73.01 14.15 -26.99
CA THR A 851 -73.52 12.81 -27.31
C THR A 851 -73.31 11.74 -26.22
N ILE A 852 -74.19 11.75 -25.22
CA ILE A 852 -74.52 10.54 -24.45
C ILE A 852 -74.81 9.45 -25.49
N PRO A 853 -74.33 8.19 -25.34
CA PRO A 853 -74.78 7.10 -26.19
C PRO A 853 -76.28 6.90 -25.93
N THR A 854 -77.11 7.61 -26.69
CA THR A 854 -78.48 7.19 -26.92
C THR A 854 -78.36 5.83 -27.60
N THR A 855 -79.01 4.82 -27.02
CA THR A 855 -79.17 3.45 -27.52
C THR A 855 -78.00 2.47 -27.32
N SER A 856 -77.84 1.96 -26.10
CA SER A 856 -77.74 0.51 -25.86
C SER A 856 -77.88 0.21 -24.36
N ARG A 857 -78.94 -0.48 -23.94
CA ARG A 857 -79.00 -1.11 -22.61
C ARG A 857 -77.84 -2.10 -22.53
N GLN A 858 -76.85 -1.84 -21.68
CA GLN A 858 -75.68 -2.71 -21.56
C GLN A 858 -75.88 -3.68 -20.40
N SER A 859 -75.77 -4.98 -20.70
CA SER A 859 -75.86 -6.03 -19.70
C SER A 859 -74.48 -6.30 -19.09
N CYS A 860 -74.33 -6.21 -17.77
CA CYS A 860 -73.11 -6.60 -17.05
C CYS A 860 -73.26 -7.96 -16.36
N ARG A 861 -72.27 -8.85 -16.49
CA ARG A 861 -72.29 -10.27 -16.05
C ARG A 861 -71.85 -10.58 -14.60
N ASP A 862 -71.28 -9.63 -13.86
CA ASP A 862 -70.55 -9.95 -12.61
C ASP A 862 -70.87 -9.01 -11.41
N ILE A 863 -72.05 -8.38 -11.41
CA ILE A 863 -72.34 -7.19 -10.56
C ILE A 863 -73.40 -7.44 -9.46
N ILE A 864 -74.27 -8.45 -9.62
CA ILE A 864 -75.51 -8.57 -8.84
C ILE A 864 -75.27 -8.70 -7.33
N ASP A 865 -74.29 -9.49 -6.91
CA ASP A 865 -74.06 -9.74 -5.48
C ASP A 865 -73.51 -8.52 -4.72
N ASN A 866 -72.84 -7.59 -5.42
CA ASN A 866 -72.09 -6.49 -4.79
C ASN A 866 -72.65 -5.09 -5.07
N ILE A 867 -73.55 -4.92 -6.06
CA ILE A 867 -74.20 -3.62 -6.33
C ILE A 867 -75.03 -3.13 -5.15
N ARG A 868 -75.58 -4.06 -4.36
CA ARG A 868 -76.24 -3.75 -3.09
C ARG A 868 -75.27 -3.08 -2.11
N CYS A 869 -74.06 -3.62 -1.96
CA CYS A 869 -73.02 -3.02 -1.12
C CYS A 869 -72.59 -1.63 -1.62
N VAL A 870 -72.55 -1.42 -2.94
CA VAL A 870 -72.27 -0.11 -3.55
C VAL A 870 -73.33 0.91 -3.16
N TYR A 871 -74.61 0.59 -3.34
CA TYR A 871 -75.69 1.49 -2.97
C TYR A 871 -75.79 1.71 -1.46
N ILE A 872 -75.56 0.68 -0.64
CA ILE A 872 -75.49 0.83 0.83
C ILE A 872 -74.35 1.79 1.22
N PHE A 873 -73.18 1.68 0.57
CA PHE A 873 -72.08 2.62 0.81
C PHE A 873 -72.49 4.06 0.44
N LEU A 874 -73.12 4.26 -0.72
CA LEU A 874 -73.62 5.58 -1.14
C LEU A 874 -74.78 6.09 -0.26
N ALA A 875 -75.53 5.18 0.39
CA ALA A 875 -76.66 5.51 1.27
C ALA A 875 -76.22 5.98 2.66
N SER A 876 -75.06 5.54 3.14
CA SER A 876 -74.50 5.93 4.45
C SER A 876 -74.01 7.39 4.54
N ASP A 877 -74.30 8.21 3.53
CA ASP A 877 -73.73 9.54 3.34
C ASP A 877 -74.75 10.68 3.55
N ASN A 878 -74.29 11.82 4.04
CA ASN A 878 -75.10 13.01 4.35
C ASN A 878 -75.27 13.98 3.16
N ASP A 879 -74.58 13.80 2.04
CA ASP A 879 -74.54 14.75 0.91
C ASP A 879 -75.43 14.30 -0.28
N SER A 880 -76.74 14.30 -0.07
CA SER A 880 -77.75 13.78 -0.99
C SER A 880 -77.85 14.54 -2.32
N CYS A 881 -77.54 15.84 -2.35
CA CYS A 881 -77.75 16.70 -3.53
C CYS A 881 -76.77 16.41 -4.69
N ALA A 882 -75.49 16.18 -4.38
CA ALA A 882 -74.49 15.86 -5.40
C ALA A 882 -74.71 14.48 -6.03
N LEU A 883 -75.15 13.51 -5.21
CA LEU A 883 -75.53 12.16 -5.64
C LEU A 883 -76.74 12.19 -6.58
N LEU A 884 -77.81 12.89 -6.18
CA LEU A 884 -79.02 13.04 -6.99
C LEU A 884 -78.72 13.63 -8.37
N THR A 885 -77.89 14.68 -8.42
CA THR A 885 -77.52 15.35 -9.67
C THR A 885 -76.82 14.39 -10.63
N ARG A 886 -75.96 13.52 -10.13
CA ARG A 886 -75.23 12.54 -10.94
C ARG A 886 -76.09 11.38 -11.42
N PHE A 887 -76.97 10.84 -10.58
CA PHE A 887 -77.93 9.78 -10.97
C PHE A 887 -79.01 10.27 -11.97
N ARG A 888 -79.24 11.59 -12.05
CA ARG A 888 -80.08 12.20 -13.10
C ARG A 888 -79.35 12.33 -14.44
N LEU A 889 -78.04 12.55 -14.42
CA LEU A 889 -77.24 12.75 -15.62
C LEU A 889 -76.80 11.44 -16.29
N TRP A 890 -76.74 10.34 -15.54
CA TRP A 890 -76.16 9.06 -16.00
C TRP A 890 -77.05 7.86 -15.64
N PRO A 891 -77.06 6.79 -16.46
CA PRO A 891 -77.81 5.57 -16.17
C PRO A 891 -77.05 4.76 -15.11
N LEU A 892 -77.36 4.98 -13.84
CA LEU A 892 -76.62 4.40 -12.70
C LEU A 892 -77.48 3.48 -11.84
N VAL A 893 -78.75 3.28 -12.20
CA VAL A 893 -79.64 2.35 -11.49
C VAL A 893 -79.58 0.99 -12.16
N PHE A 894 -79.13 -0.01 -11.43
CA PHE A 894 -78.95 -1.37 -11.96
C PHE A 894 -80.19 -2.24 -11.73
N ILE A 895 -80.59 -3.03 -12.74
CA ILE A 895 -81.69 -3.98 -12.67
C ILE A 895 -81.21 -5.37 -13.09
N PRO A 896 -81.26 -6.38 -12.21
CA PRO A 896 -80.93 -7.77 -12.54
C PRO A 896 -81.93 -8.38 -13.54
N ARG A 897 -81.45 -8.92 -14.66
CA ARG A 897 -82.25 -9.69 -15.65
C ARG A 897 -82.15 -11.21 -15.46
N THR A 898 -80.96 -11.72 -15.12
CA THR A 898 -80.69 -13.14 -14.80
C THR A 898 -79.84 -13.24 -13.53
N SER A 899 -79.51 -14.45 -13.06
CA SER A 899 -78.60 -14.65 -11.91
C SER A 899 -77.19 -14.06 -12.13
N GLU A 900 -76.82 -13.81 -13.38
CA GLU A 900 -75.49 -13.30 -13.74
C GLU A 900 -75.56 -11.94 -14.44
N THR A 901 -76.64 -11.59 -15.16
CA THR A 901 -76.70 -10.33 -15.94
C THR A 901 -77.74 -9.33 -15.47
N GLY A 902 -77.45 -8.04 -15.61
CA GLY A 902 -78.43 -6.97 -15.43
C GLY A 902 -78.07 -5.70 -16.19
N ASP A 903 -79.02 -4.77 -16.31
CA ASP A 903 -78.89 -3.53 -17.08
C ASP A 903 -78.81 -2.29 -16.19
N PHE A 904 -78.10 -1.26 -16.66
CA PHE A 904 -78.17 0.07 -16.07
C PHE A 904 -79.22 0.94 -16.76
N LEU A 905 -80.06 1.61 -15.98
CA LEU A 905 -81.14 2.50 -16.38
C LEU A 905 -80.99 3.88 -15.73
N PHE A 906 -81.65 4.87 -16.33
CA PHE A 906 -81.75 6.19 -15.73
C PHE A 906 -82.78 6.21 -14.60
N ILE A 907 -82.61 7.15 -13.67
CA ILE A 907 -83.51 7.27 -12.52
C ILE A 907 -84.97 7.58 -12.89
N ASN A 908 -85.20 8.19 -14.04
CA ASN A 908 -86.54 8.48 -14.56
C ASN A 908 -87.23 7.27 -15.22
N GLU A 909 -86.48 6.20 -15.52
CA GLU A 909 -86.96 4.95 -16.13
C GLU A 909 -87.33 3.89 -15.07
N VAL A 910 -87.27 4.23 -13.78
CA VAL A 910 -87.50 3.30 -12.67
C VAL A 910 -88.48 3.88 -11.66
N PHE A 911 -89.21 3.00 -11.01
CA PHE A 911 -90.13 3.33 -9.91
C PHE A 911 -89.99 2.30 -8.79
N TRP A 912 -90.42 2.64 -7.58
CA TRP A 912 -90.29 1.74 -6.44
C TRP A 912 -91.26 0.56 -6.55
N LYS A 913 -92.56 0.80 -6.68
CA LYS A 913 -93.60 -0.25 -6.72
C LYS A 913 -94.66 0.03 -7.79
N ASP A 914 -95.10 -1.00 -8.51
CA ASP A 914 -96.31 -0.97 -9.34
C ASP A 914 -97.45 -1.68 -8.58
N SER A 915 -98.31 -0.89 -7.93
CA SER A 915 -99.48 -1.39 -7.19
C SER A 915 -100.55 -2.00 -8.10
N GLU A 916 -100.56 -1.67 -9.39
CA GLU A 916 -101.55 -2.13 -10.38
C GLU A 916 -101.07 -3.31 -11.22
N SER A 917 -99.77 -3.63 -11.13
CA SER A 917 -99.10 -4.76 -11.79
C SER A 917 -99.23 -4.78 -13.32
N LEU A 918 -99.42 -3.63 -13.97
CA LEU A 918 -99.64 -3.54 -15.42
C LEU A 918 -98.35 -3.44 -16.22
N LEU A 919 -97.33 -2.80 -15.65
CA LEU A 919 -96.01 -2.68 -16.26
C LEU A 919 -95.19 -3.97 -16.05
N THR A 920 -95.45 -4.72 -14.98
CA THR A 920 -94.78 -6.00 -14.65
C THR A 920 -95.37 -7.24 -15.34
N MET A 921 -96.65 -7.21 -15.75
CA MET A 921 -97.30 -8.35 -16.46
C MET A 921 -96.79 -8.58 -17.90
N ASN A 922 -95.86 -7.76 -18.39
CA ASN A 922 -95.41 -7.75 -19.77
C ASN A 922 -94.14 -8.58 -20.05
N ASP A 923 -93.68 -9.37 -19.08
CA ASP A 923 -92.40 -10.08 -19.08
C ASP A 923 -92.34 -11.36 -19.96
N GLY A 924 -93.10 -11.41 -21.06
CA GLY A 924 -93.17 -12.60 -21.91
C GLY A 924 -92.39 -12.55 -23.21
N THR A 925 -92.39 -11.41 -23.92
CA THR A 925 -91.89 -11.36 -25.30
C THR A 925 -91.47 -9.94 -25.68
N ASN A 926 -90.18 -9.75 -25.99
CA ASN A 926 -89.52 -8.54 -26.52
C ASN A 926 -89.44 -7.32 -25.60
N LEU A 927 -88.40 -7.31 -24.76
CA LEU A 927 -88.01 -6.26 -23.80
C LEU A 927 -87.29 -5.05 -24.44
N GLU A 928 -87.45 -4.81 -25.74
CA GLU A 928 -86.88 -3.63 -26.41
C GLU A 928 -87.75 -2.37 -26.29
N SER A 929 -89.00 -2.49 -25.84
CA SER A 929 -89.98 -1.37 -25.83
C SER A 929 -90.66 -1.07 -24.49
N ALA A 930 -90.24 -1.69 -23.37
CA ALA A 930 -90.75 -1.36 -22.04
C ALA A 930 -89.89 -0.25 -21.40
N GLN A 931 -90.45 0.96 -21.27
CA GLN A 931 -89.71 2.15 -20.82
C GLN A 931 -89.54 2.26 -19.29
N ASN A 932 -90.25 1.48 -18.45
CA ASN A 932 -90.20 1.64 -16.99
C ASN A 932 -90.20 0.32 -16.20
N THR A 933 -89.41 0.20 -15.12
CA THR A 933 -89.26 -1.04 -14.32
C THR A 933 -89.34 -0.82 -12.79
N SER A 934 -89.85 -1.82 -12.06
CA SER A 934 -90.05 -1.81 -10.58
C SER A 934 -88.79 -2.21 -9.80
N LEU A 935 -88.39 -1.42 -8.80
CA LEU A 935 -87.23 -1.69 -7.94
C LEU A 935 -87.56 -2.52 -6.68
N GLU A 936 -88.79 -2.49 -6.17
CA GLU A 936 -89.20 -3.19 -4.94
C GLU A 936 -88.98 -4.71 -5.07
N SER A 937 -89.20 -5.27 -6.26
CA SER A 937 -88.99 -6.70 -6.54
C SER A 937 -87.53 -7.16 -6.35
N TYR A 938 -86.57 -6.23 -6.46
CA TYR A 938 -85.13 -6.55 -6.41
C TYR A 938 -84.42 -6.02 -5.17
N TYR A 939 -84.84 -4.87 -4.64
CA TYR A 939 -84.20 -4.19 -3.50
C TYR A 939 -85.12 -4.06 -2.28
N GLY A 940 -86.38 -4.47 -2.36
CA GLY A 940 -87.38 -4.29 -1.30
C GLY A 940 -87.11 -5.06 0.00
N SER A 941 -86.21 -6.05 -0.02
CA SER A 941 -85.81 -6.80 1.17
C SER A 941 -84.90 -6.00 2.13
N ASP A 942 -84.28 -4.91 1.68
CA ASP A 942 -83.32 -4.13 2.45
C ASP A 942 -83.83 -2.70 2.71
N ALA A 943 -84.14 -2.41 3.98
CA ALA A 943 -84.71 -1.12 4.39
C ALA A 943 -83.78 0.07 4.13
N ASN A 944 -82.45 -0.13 4.14
CA ASN A 944 -81.48 0.93 3.88
C ASN A 944 -81.49 1.32 2.40
N LEU A 945 -81.62 0.34 1.50
CA LEU A 945 -81.73 0.59 0.06
C LEU A 945 -83.06 1.23 -0.30
N GLN A 946 -84.14 0.87 0.40
CA GLN A 946 -85.42 1.55 0.25
C GLN A 946 -85.33 3.04 0.61
N GLN A 947 -84.70 3.36 1.74
CA GLN A 947 -84.44 4.76 2.11
C GLN A 947 -83.54 5.46 1.09
N PHE A 948 -82.51 4.79 0.57
CA PHE A 948 -81.63 5.35 -0.45
C PHE A 948 -82.38 5.73 -1.74
N PHE A 949 -83.13 4.79 -2.32
CA PHE A 949 -83.81 5.06 -3.59
C PHE A 949 -84.97 6.06 -3.43
N ILE A 950 -85.75 5.98 -2.35
CA ILE A 950 -86.93 6.84 -2.16
C ILE A 950 -86.56 8.20 -1.57
N ASN A 951 -85.79 8.24 -0.47
CA ASN A 951 -85.54 9.46 0.28
C ASN A 951 -84.33 10.24 -0.23
N ILE A 952 -83.26 9.56 -0.68
CA ILE A 952 -82.02 10.20 -1.13
C ILE A 952 -82.06 10.47 -2.65
N LEU A 953 -82.44 9.47 -3.44
CA LEU A 953 -82.49 9.57 -4.90
C LEU A 953 -83.84 10.05 -5.45
N HIS A 954 -84.90 10.15 -4.62
CA HIS A 954 -86.23 10.59 -5.04
C HIS A 954 -86.82 9.79 -6.21
N VAL A 955 -86.59 8.46 -6.24
CA VAL A 955 -87.27 7.55 -7.17
C VAL A 955 -88.77 7.62 -6.93
N LYS A 956 -89.57 7.64 -8.00
CA LYS A 956 -91.04 7.68 -7.92
C LYS A 956 -91.55 6.47 -7.13
N LEU A 957 -92.41 6.69 -6.13
CA LEU A 957 -93.01 5.61 -5.33
C LEU A 957 -93.92 4.70 -6.19
N GLU A 958 -94.74 5.31 -7.05
CA GLU A 958 -95.62 4.63 -7.99
C GLU A 958 -95.55 5.30 -9.38
N PRO A 959 -95.83 4.58 -10.49
CA PRO A 959 -95.86 5.16 -11.82
C PRO A 959 -97.01 6.18 -11.98
N ILE A 960 -96.77 7.28 -12.70
CA ILE A 960 -97.81 8.30 -12.98
C ILE A 960 -98.55 7.99 -14.29
N LEU A 961 -99.68 8.66 -14.55
CA LEU A 961 -100.51 8.39 -15.74
C LEU A 961 -99.70 8.40 -17.04
N ASP A 962 -98.77 9.35 -17.18
CA ASP A 962 -97.92 9.50 -18.38
C ASP A 962 -97.01 8.28 -18.62
N ASP A 963 -96.65 7.53 -17.57
CA ASP A 963 -95.81 6.33 -17.63
C ASP A 963 -96.60 5.10 -18.15
N TYR A 964 -97.94 5.08 -18.00
CA TYR A 964 -98.81 4.01 -18.49
C TYR A 964 -99.33 4.26 -19.92
N LEU A 965 -99.36 5.50 -20.40
CA LEU A 965 -99.85 5.85 -21.74
C LEU A 965 -99.15 5.10 -22.90
N PRO A 966 -97.82 4.85 -22.87
CA PRO A 966 -97.14 4.09 -23.94
C PRO A 966 -97.58 2.62 -24.03
N LEU A 967 -98.09 2.02 -22.95
CA LEU A 967 -98.58 0.65 -22.97
C LEU A 967 -99.80 0.49 -23.90
N LEU A 968 -100.62 1.54 -24.03
CA LEU A 968 -101.80 1.51 -24.91
C LEU A 968 -101.39 1.47 -26.39
N SER A 969 -100.33 2.16 -26.79
CA SER A 969 -99.80 2.08 -28.17
C SER A 969 -99.17 0.72 -28.50
N ASN A 970 -98.57 0.04 -27.52
CA ASN A 970 -97.94 -1.29 -27.69
C ASN A 970 -98.92 -2.46 -27.42
N ALA A 971 -100.18 -2.19 -27.08
CA ALA A 971 -101.15 -3.21 -26.71
C ALA A 971 -101.89 -3.83 -27.91
N ALA A 972 -101.71 -3.31 -29.13
CA ALA A 972 -102.40 -3.78 -30.34
C ALA A 972 -102.19 -5.29 -30.62
N ASP A 973 -101.04 -5.84 -30.21
CA ASP A 973 -100.68 -7.25 -30.44
C ASP A 973 -100.86 -8.16 -29.21
N LYS A 974 -101.53 -7.70 -28.14
CA LYS A 974 -101.65 -8.44 -26.86
C LYS A 974 -103.05 -9.00 -26.58
N LYS A 975 -103.13 -9.92 -25.61
CA LYS A 975 -104.39 -10.58 -25.19
C LYS A 975 -105.44 -9.56 -24.74
N HIS A 976 -106.70 -9.81 -25.12
CA HIS A 976 -107.87 -8.97 -24.86
C HIS A 976 -108.01 -8.52 -23.39
N ASP A 977 -107.78 -9.40 -22.42
CA ASP A 977 -107.91 -9.08 -20.98
C ASP A 977 -106.86 -8.06 -20.49
N TYR A 978 -105.68 -8.05 -21.11
CA TYR A 978 -104.63 -7.07 -20.79
C TYR A 978 -105.01 -5.68 -21.30
N ILE A 979 -105.57 -5.58 -22.51
CA ILE A 979 -106.02 -4.32 -23.10
C ILE A 979 -107.09 -3.67 -22.22
N TRP A 980 -108.07 -4.46 -21.75
CA TRP A 980 -109.16 -3.93 -20.91
C TRP A 980 -108.63 -3.44 -19.56
N LYS A 981 -107.73 -4.19 -18.92
CA LYS A 981 -107.12 -3.80 -17.66
C LYS A 981 -106.27 -2.53 -17.80
N CYS A 982 -105.56 -2.36 -18.92
CA CYS A 982 -104.84 -1.12 -19.24
C CYS A 982 -105.80 0.07 -19.38
N ILE A 983 -106.89 -0.07 -20.13
CA ILE A 983 -107.89 0.99 -20.32
C ILE A 983 -108.53 1.36 -18.97
N GLU A 984 -108.92 0.38 -18.17
CA GLU A 984 -109.55 0.59 -16.86
C GLU A 984 -108.64 1.38 -15.91
N VAL A 985 -107.39 0.95 -15.74
CA VAL A 985 -106.44 1.62 -14.84
C VAL A 985 -106.05 3.00 -15.34
N ILE A 986 -105.81 3.16 -16.65
CA ILE A 986 -105.45 4.47 -17.24
C ILE A 986 -106.62 5.43 -17.14
N THR A 987 -107.85 4.96 -17.37
CA THR A 987 -109.05 5.79 -17.23
C THR A 987 -109.25 6.21 -15.77
N ARG A 988 -109.11 5.27 -14.82
CA ARG A 988 -109.21 5.58 -13.40
C ARG A 988 -108.15 6.58 -12.96
N LEU A 989 -106.90 6.42 -13.40
CA LEU A 989 -105.81 7.35 -13.13
C LEU A 989 -106.02 8.72 -13.81
N ALA A 990 -106.62 8.76 -15.01
CA ALA A 990 -106.95 10.01 -15.70
C ALA A 990 -108.03 10.80 -14.96
N PHE A 991 -109.00 10.12 -14.37
CA PHE A 991 -110.01 10.71 -13.51
C PHE A 991 -109.41 11.24 -12.20
N THR A 992 -108.57 10.46 -11.52
CA THR A 992 -107.95 10.90 -10.26
C THR A 992 -106.94 12.03 -10.44
N GLN A 993 -106.26 12.10 -11.59
CA GLN A 993 -105.26 13.13 -11.91
C GLN A 993 -105.82 14.31 -12.73
N ASN A 994 -107.13 14.36 -13.00
CA ASN A 994 -107.78 15.42 -13.79
C ASN A 994 -107.17 15.64 -15.21
N LYS A 995 -106.66 14.57 -15.83
CA LYS A 995 -106.04 14.57 -17.17
C LYS A 995 -106.91 13.84 -18.21
N GLN A 996 -108.23 13.94 -18.08
CA GLN A 996 -109.19 13.20 -18.90
C GLN A 996 -109.06 13.57 -20.39
N THR A 997 -108.84 14.84 -20.72
CA THR A 997 -108.68 15.34 -22.10
C THR A 997 -107.47 14.74 -22.81
N LEU A 998 -106.34 14.59 -22.12
CA LEU A 998 -105.12 13.99 -22.69
C LEU A 998 -105.34 12.51 -23.08
N VAL A 999 -106.08 11.77 -22.26
CA VAL A 999 -106.42 10.36 -22.55
C VAL A 999 -107.47 10.27 -23.65
N LYS A 1000 -108.48 11.16 -23.66
CA LYS A 1000 -109.46 11.27 -24.75
C LYS A 1000 -108.75 11.48 -26.10
N ASP A 1001 -107.89 12.49 -26.22
CA ASP A 1001 -107.21 12.82 -27.48
C ASP A 1001 -106.34 11.65 -27.98
N LYS A 1002 -105.58 11.00 -27.10
CA LYS A 1002 -104.77 9.84 -27.48
C LYS A 1002 -105.59 8.60 -27.81
N CYS A 1003 -106.72 8.36 -27.14
CA CYS A 1003 -107.61 7.25 -27.45
C CYS A 1003 -108.39 7.46 -28.77
N ILE A 1004 -108.68 8.72 -29.17
CA ILE A 1004 -109.33 9.04 -30.45
C ILE A 1004 -108.43 8.73 -31.65
N ASP A 1005 -107.11 8.93 -31.51
CA ASP A 1005 -106.13 8.57 -32.53
C ASP A 1005 -105.96 7.04 -32.72
N TRP A 1006 -106.46 6.22 -31.79
CA TRP A 1006 -106.31 4.77 -31.80
C TRP A 1006 -107.61 4.07 -32.26
N ALA A 1007 -107.66 3.81 -33.57
CA ALA A 1007 -108.87 3.46 -34.31
C ALA A 1007 -109.46 2.05 -34.08
N PHE A 1008 -109.27 1.37 -32.95
CA PHE A 1008 -109.72 -0.03 -32.81
C PHE A 1008 -110.15 -0.42 -31.39
N ILE A 1009 -111.44 -0.79 -31.21
CA ILE A 1009 -112.00 -1.42 -29.99
C ILE A 1009 -112.50 -2.84 -30.35
N PRO A 1010 -112.40 -3.85 -29.45
CA PRO A 1010 -112.91 -5.20 -29.70
C PRO A 1010 -114.43 -5.25 -29.92
N CYS A 1011 -114.87 -5.99 -30.94
CA CYS A 1011 -116.29 -6.22 -31.22
C CYS A 1011 -116.87 -7.30 -30.28
N LEU A 1012 -117.97 -6.99 -29.58
CA LEU A 1012 -118.69 -7.97 -28.76
C LEU A 1012 -119.40 -8.97 -29.69
N GLY A 1013 -118.92 -10.22 -29.71
CA GLY A 1013 -119.45 -11.33 -30.51
C GLY A 1013 -118.41 -12.10 -31.32
N ASP A 1014 -117.24 -11.51 -31.57
CA ASP A 1014 -116.12 -12.18 -32.24
C ASP A 1014 -114.79 -11.71 -31.64
N LYS A 1015 -114.17 -12.56 -30.81
CA LYS A 1015 -113.04 -12.20 -29.92
C LYS A 1015 -111.76 -11.79 -30.64
N ASN A 1016 -111.70 -11.95 -31.96
CA ASN A 1016 -110.53 -11.64 -32.79
C ASN A 1016 -110.73 -10.45 -33.73
N LYS A 1017 -111.89 -9.77 -33.68
CA LYS A 1017 -112.22 -8.69 -34.62
C LYS A 1017 -112.21 -7.33 -33.94
N LEU A 1018 -111.25 -6.49 -34.34
CA LEU A 1018 -111.15 -5.09 -33.94
C LEU A 1018 -111.99 -4.23 -34.89
N VAL A 1019 -112.81 -3.31 -34.35
CA VAL A 1019 -113.69 -2.41 -35.12
C VAL A 1019 -113.37 -0.96 -34.78
N LYS A 1020 -113.48 -0.06 -35.77
CA LYS A 1020 -113.29 1.38 -35.56
C LYS A 1020 -114.31 1.93 -34.57
N TYR A 1021 -113.85 2.77 -33.63
CA TYR A 1021 -114.69 3.35 -32.58
C TYR A 1021 -115.93 4.07 -33.14
N THR A 1022 -115.81 4.65 -34.34
CA THR A 1022 -116.90 5.33 -35.06
C THR A 1022 -118.04 4.40 -35.52
N ASP A 1023 -117.80 3.09 -35.60
CA ASP A 1023 -118.68 2.15 -36.31
C ASP A 1023 -119.42 1.19 -35.37
N ARG A 1024 -119.40 1.42 -34.03
CA ARG A 1024 -120.05 0.54 -33.04
C ARG A 1024 -121.47 1.04 -32.68
N PRO A 1025 -122.52 0.20 -32.71
CA PRO A 1025 -123.81 0.51 -32.10
C PRO A 1025 -123.70 0.47 -30.55
N TYR A 1026 -124.15 1.54 -29.88
CA TYR A 1026 -124.00 1.77 -28.44
C TYR A 1026 -124.89 0.86 -27.57
N TYR A 1027 -124.34 0.35 -26.45
CA TYR A 1027 -125.10 -0.32 -25.36
C TYR A 1027 -124.69 0.21 -23.97
N PRO A 1028 -125.58 0.19 -22.96
CA PRO A 1028 -125.50 1.05 -21.77
C PRO A 1028 -124.62 0.56 -20.61
N HIS A 1029 -123.84 -0.51 -20.78
CA HIS A 1029 -123.14 -1.15 -19.65
C HIS A 1029 -121.67 -0.74 -19.46
N ASP A 1030 -121.12 0.14 -20.29
CA ASP A 1030 -119.74 0.67 -20.14
C ASP A 1030 -119.75 2.10 -19.55
N MET A 1031 -120.13 2.25 -18.27
CA MET A 1031 -120.23 3.57 -17.60
C MET A 1031 -118.90 4.37 -17.61
N ILE A 1032 -117.76 3.70 -17.52
CA ILE A 1032 -116.44 4.34 -17.38
C ILE A 1032 -115.95 4.98 -18.70
N ILE A 1033 -116.30 4.38 -19.84
CA ILE A 1033 -115.96 4.90 -21.18
C ILE A 1033 -116.99 5.96 -21.61
N ALA A 1034 -118.25 5.81 -21.20
CA ALA A 1034 -119.30 6.79 -21.47
C ALA A 1034 -119.01 8.16 -20.83
N ASP A 1035 -118.52 8.19 -19.59
CA ASP A 1035 -118.15 9.44 -18.91
C ASP A 1035 -116.90 10.11 -19.52
N LEU A 1036 -116.00 9.32 -20.14
CA LEU A 1036 -114.83 9.86 -20.84
C LEU A 1036 -115.16 10.44 -22.23
N PHE A 1037 -116.27 10.13 -22.89
CA PHE A 1037 -116.55 10.62 -24.27
C PHE A 1037 -117.86 11.42 -24.42
N ALA A 1038 -118.53 11.71 -23.31
CA ALA A 1038 -119.87 12.31 -23.28
C ALA A 1038 -120.06 13.60 -24.10
N ASP A 1039 -119.02 14.44 -24.25
CA ASP A 1039 -119.13 15.75 -24.92
C ASP A 1039 -119.04 15.69 -26.46
N THR A 1040 -118.49 14.61 -27.05
CA THR A 1040 -118.30 14.47 -28.51
C THR A 1040 -119.46 13.75 -29.23
N LEU A 1041 -120.46 13.27 -28.49
CA LEU A 1041 -121.54 12.41 -29.01
C LEU A 1041 -122.85 13.14 -29.32
N SER A 1042 -122.85 14.47 -29.32
CA SER A 1042 -123.98 15.26 -29.79
C SER A 1042 -123.75 15.66 -31.25
N ILE A 1043 -124.72 15.34 -32.11
CA ILE A 1043 -124.82 15.70 -33.54
C ILE A 1043 -124.17 14.68 -34.49
N ILE A 1044 -124.94 13.66 -34.91
CA ILE A 1044 -125.17 13.22 -36.32
C ILE A 1044 -126.06 11.95 -36.33
N LYS A 1045 -127.22 12.05 -36.99
CA LYS A 1045 -128.13 10.96 -37.44
C LYS A 1045 -128.97 10.19 -36.40
N LEU A 1046 -129.78 10.92 -35.62
CA LEU A 1046 -130.99 10.39 -34.97
C LEU A 1046 -132.23 10.31 -35.91
N SER A 1047 -132.09 10.61 -37.21
CA SER A 1047 -133.22 10.69 -38.15
C SER A 1047 -133.44 9.45 -39.04
N GLU A 1048 -132.50 8.51 -39.16
CA GLU A 1048 -132.65 7.35 -40.06
C GLU A 1048 -133.15 6.07 -39.37
N VAL A 1049 -133.06 5.97 -38.04
CA VAL A 1049 -133.47 4.76 -37.29
C VAL A 1049 -134.98 4.75 -37.03
N TRP A 1050 -135.61 5.93 -36.91
CA TRP A 1050 -137.05 6.03 -36.63
C TRP A 1050 -137.96 5.76 -37.85
N GLN A 1051 -137.43 5.82 -39.09
CA GLN A 1051 -138.23 5.51 -40.30
C GLN A 1051 -138.28 4.02 -40.66
N LYS A 1052 -137.42 3.15 -40.11
CA LYS A 1052 -137.43 1.71 -40.42
C LYS A 1052 -138.20 0.85 -39.42
N VAL A 1053 -138.60 1.40 -38.27
CA VAL A 1053 -139.28 0.63 -37.20
C VAL A 1053 -140.80 0.56 -37.38
N PHE A 1054 -141.41 1.40 -38.23
CA PHE A 1054 -142.88 1.47 -38.35
C PHE A 1054 -143.52 0.89 -39.62
N SER A 1055 -142.80 0.14 -40.47
CA SER A 1055 -143.44 -0.52 -41.62
C SER A 1055 -142.89 -1.92 -41.89
N GLY A 1056 -143.63 -2.93 -41.46
CA GLY A 1056 -143.62 -4.26 -42.10
C GLY A 1056 -142.95 -5.37 -41.28
N ARG A 1057 -143.82 -6.13 -40.61
CA ARG A 1057 -143.64 -7.40 -39.88
C ARG A 1057 -142.69 -8.41 -40.58
N TRP A 1058 -142.07 -9.30 -39.81
CA TRP A 1058 -142.46 -10.72 -39.68
C TRP A 1058 -141.67 -11.41 -38.53
N PRO A 1059 -142.10 -12.60 -38.04
CA PRO A 1059 -142.32 -12.88 -36.61
C PRO A 1059 -141.39 -13.94 -35.98
N TYR A 1060 -141.55 -14.04 -34.65
CA TYR A 1060 -141.00 -14.99 -33.66
C TYR A 1060 -139.52 -14.86 -33.28
#